data_AF-A0A2K3P6G9-F1
#
_entry.id   AF-A0A2K3P6G9-F1
#
_cell.length_a   1.000
_cell.length_b   1.000
_cell.length_c   1.000
_cell.angle_alpha   90.00
_cell.angle_beta   90.00
_cell.angle_gamma   90.00
#
_symmetry.space_group_name_H-M   'P 1'
#
loop_
_entity.id
_entity.type
_entity.pdbx_description
1 polymer ?
#
loop_
_entity_poly.entity_id
_entity_poly.type
_entity_poly.pdbx_seq_one_letter_code
_entity_poly.pdbx_strand_id
1 'polypeptide(L)'
;EGEDGFFFGLATAPAHVEDKLDDAWIQFAEQESVVGSEQKVDALMGSATADGGSQQAVSSPQHARKGNKKSLKVAMEAMIRGFEKYMEVDEHEGEEEIIPNVTAWHNVPHPYHRLMWLNRICHFVSTCVTAACTREERLRFWSDPDIELKLAKDTGVTVFRMGIDWSRIMPKEPVNGLKESVNYAALERYKWIINRVRSYGMKVMLTLFHHSLPPWAGDYGGWKLEKTVDYFMDFTRLVVDSVSDLVDYWITFNEPHVFCMLTYCSGTWPGGHPDMLEAATATLPTGVFQQAMHWIAVSHLKAYDYIHELSNSSNPLIGVAHHVSFMRPYGLFDIAAVSLANSLSLFPFIDEISKKLDFIGVNYYGQEVVSGAGLKLVENDEYSESGRGVYPDGLYRMLLQFHERYKHLNMPFIIAENGIADETDLIRRPYLLEHLLAVYAAMNEGVSVLGYLFWTISDNWEWADGYGPKFGLVAVDRANNLARIPRPSYHLFSKVVNSGKVTREDREKAWNELQRAAEEKKTRPFYRAVDKNGLMLAGYITVNEKHGRALFYWFFEAQSEPSNKPLLLWLNGGPGCSSIGFGAAVEIGPLLVNKNGQGLLFNTHSWNQEANLLFVESPIGVGFSYTNTSSDLTILEDHFVAEDTYNFLVNWLQRFPQFKSRDFFIAGESYAG
;
A
#
# COMPACT_ATOMS: atom_id res chain seq x y z
N GLU A 1 -5.01 29.54 26.75
CA GLU A 1 -5.03 30.91 26.17
C GLU A 1 -3.63 31.49 26.33
N GLY A 2 -3.10 32.06 25.26
CA GLY A 2 -1.65 32.14 25.00
C GLY A 2 -1.34 31.35 23.73
N GLU A 3 -0.58 31.94 22.80
CA GLU A 3 -0.45 31.45 21.41
C GLU A 3 0.51 30.24 21.27
N ASP A 4 1.17 29.83 22.36
CA ASP A 4 2.05 28.66 22.48
C ASP A 4 1.29 27.35 22.80
N GLY A 5 0.16 27.11 22.13
CA GLY A 5 -0.70 25.93 22.37
C GLY A 5 -0.43 24.78 21.39
N PHE A 6 -0.44 23.53 21.88
CA PHE A 6 -0.45 22.34 21.01
C PHE A 6 -1.67 22.39 20.09
N PHE A 7 -1.45 22.35 18.77
CA PHE A 7 -2.53 22.46 17.79
C PHE A 7 -2.90 21.09 17.18
N PHE A 8 -4.15 20.99 16.72
CA PHE A 8 -4.61 19.88 15.89
C PHE A 8 -4.88 20.35 14.47
N GLY A 9 -4.58 19.49 13.50
CA GLY A 9 -4.80 19.75 12.08
C GLY A 9 -5.20 18.52 11.28
N LEU A 10 -5.41 18.74 9.99
CA LEU A 10 -5.69 17.71 8.98
C LEU A 10 -4.76 17.92 7.80
N ALA A 11 -4.26 16.82 7.22
CA ALA A 11 -3.34 16.85 6.08
C ALA A 11 -3.98 16.25 4.81
N THR A 12 -3.68 16.84 3.65
CA THR A 12 -4.06 16.35 2.33
C THR A 12 -2.97 16.64 1.27
N ALA A 13 -2.91 15.85 0.20
CA ALA A 13 -1.95 16.00 -0.90
C ALA A 13 -2.62 16.50 -2.20
N PRO A 14 -1.91 17.25 -3.08
CA PRO A 14 -2.44 17.74 -4.36
C PRO A 14 -3.00 16.64 -5.27
N ALA A 15 -2.16 15.64 -5.60
CA ALA A 15 -2.50 14.53 -6.48
C ALA A 15 -3.73 13.71 -6.01
N HIS A 16 -4.09 13.83 -4.74
CA HIS A 16 -5.15 13.06 -4.09
C HIS A 16 -6.53 13.72 -4.24
N VAL A 17 -6.56 15.02 -4.51
CA VAL A 17 -7.79 15.84 -4.40
C VAL A 17 -8.05 16.74 -5.61
N GLU A 18 -7.07 16.89 -6.50
CA GLU A 18 -7.15 17.81 -7.63
C GLU A 18 -7.79 17.25 -8.90
N ASP A 19 -8.76 17.99 -9.44
CA ASP A 19 -9.62 17.55 -10.52
C ASP A 19 -8.92 17.58 -11.87
N LYS A 20 -9.02 16.46 -12.59
CA LYS A 20 -8.61 16.31 -14.00
C LYS A 20 -7.24 16.92 -14.28
N LEU A 21 -6.30 16.67 -13.36
CA LEU A 21 -4.93 17.13 -13.45
C LEU A 21 -4.16 16.15 -14.34
N ASP A 22 -3.63 16.63 -15.45
CA ASP A 22 -2.68 15.91 -16.29
C ASP A 22 -1.30 15.92 -15.60
N ASP A 23 -1.20 15.12 -14.52
CA ASP A 23 0.01 14.92 -13.73
C ASP A 23 0.76 13.65 -14.14
N ALA A 24 2.03 13.56 -13.74
CA ALA A 24 2.86 12.38 -13.98
C ALA A 24 2.26 11.09 -13.38
N TRP A 25 1.33 11.21 -12.43
CA TRP A 25 0.67 10.09 -11.77
C TRP A 25 -0.47 9.50 -12.61
N ILE A 26 -1.30 10.33 -13.25
CA ILE A 26 -2.24 9.88 -14.29
C ILE A 26 -1.46 9.38 -15.51
N GLN A 27 -0.43 10.09 -15.95
CA GLN A 27 0.36 9.65 -17.11
C GLN A 27 1.07 8.32 -16.87
N PHE A 28 1.61 8.06 -15.67
CA PHE A 28 2.17 6.76 -15.31
C PHE A 28 1.09 5.66 -15.32
N ALA A 29 -0.08 5.95 -14.77
CA ALA A 29 -1.25 5.08 -14.84
C ALA A 29 -1.77 4.82 -16.27
N GLU A 30 -1.54 5.71 -17.23
CA GLU A 30 -1.99 5.59 -18.62
C GLU A 30 -0.91 5.01 -19.57
N GLN A 31 0.34 5.45 -19.46
CA GLN A 31 1.46 5.00 -20.33
C GLN A 31 1.73 3.51 -20.18
N GLU A 32 1.57 2.96 -18.98
CA GLU A 32 1.72 1.52 -18.73
C GLU A 32 0.64 0.67 -19.42
N SER A 33 -0.36 1.28 -20.07
CA SER A 33 -1.33 0.58 -20.93
C SER A 33 -0.96 0.54 -22.43
N VAL A 34 0.15 1.17 -22.86
CA VAL A 34 0.44 1.44 -24.29
C VAL A 34 1.75 0.85 -24.82
N VAL A 35 2.73 0.50 -23.99
CA VAL A 35 4.10 0.16 -24.48
C VAL A 35 4.22 -1.29 -24.96
N GLY A 36 3.75 -1.55 -26.19
CA GLY A 36 4.17 -2.67 -27.02
C GLY A 36 5.02 -2.18 -28.20
N SER A 37 6.35 -2.37 -28.14
CA SER A 37 7.22 -2.16 -29.30
C SER A 37 8.35 -3.19 -29.35
N GLU A 38 8.46 -3.90 -30.46
CA GLU A 38 9.34 -5.04 -30.67
C GLU A 38 10.85 -4.70 -30.55
N GLN A 39 11.61 -5.55 -29.86
CA GLN A 39 13.01 -5.82 -30.21
C GLN A 39 13.26 -7.32 -30.28
N LYS A 40 13.49 -7.82 -31.49
CA LYS A 40 13.94 -9.19 -31.74
C LYS A 40 15.39 -9.35 -31.28
N VAL A 41 15.65 -10.40 -30.49
CA VAL A 41 17.00 -10.91 -30.25
C VAL A 41 16.98 -12.41 -30.52
N ASP A 42 17.56 -12.82 -31.65
CA ASP A 42 17.76 -14.23 -31.97
C ASP A 42 18.79 -14.85 -31.01
N ALA A 43 18.50 -16.04 -30.48
CA ALA A 43 19.45 -16.84 -29.71
C ALA A 43 19.51 -18.27 -30.25
N LEU A 44 20.69 -18.67 -30.75
CA LEU A 44 20.93 -19.96 -31.38
C LEU A 44 20.81 -21.16 -30.43
N MET A 45 20.50 -22.32 -31.02
CA MET A 45 20.48 -23.62 -30.33
C MET A 45 21.84 -24.03 -29.75
N GLY A 46 21.80 -24.77 -28.64
CA GLY A 46 22.95 -25.50 -28.08
C GLY A 46 22.50 -26.65 -27.18
N SER A 47 22.29 -27.84 -27.75
CA SER A 47 21.90 -29.06 -27.02
C SER A 47 23.11 -29.79 -26.42
N ALA A 48 23.00 -30.30 -25.19
CA ALA A 48 23.79 -31.46 -24.75
C ALA A 48 23.09 -32.23 -23.61
N THR A 49 23.15 -33.56 -23.72
CA THR A 49 22.56 -34.59 -22.84
C THR A 49 23.54 -35.11 -21.79
N ALA A 50 23.02 -35.66 -20.69
CA ALA A 50 23.53 -36.76 -19.84
C ALA A 50 23.08 -36.50 -18.38
N ASP A 51 22.62 -37.40 -17.51
CA ASP A 51 22.36 -38.86 -17.43
C ASP A 51 22.87 -39.34 -16.07
N GLY A 52 22.05 -40.10 -15.34
CA GLY A 52 22.52 -41.11 -14.40
C GLY A 52 22.54 -40.79 -12.90
N GLY A 53 22.04 -41.74 -12.09
CA GLY A 53 22.57 -41.99 -10.74
C GLY A 53 21.59 -41.97 -9.56
N SER A 54 20.70 -42.97 -9.47
CA SER A 54 19.92 -43.24 -8.25
C SER A 54 20.74 -43.97 -7.16
N GLN A 55 20.57 -43.63 -5.88
CA GLN A 55 20.70 -44.61 -4.78
C GLN A 55 19.92 -44.22 -3.51
N GLN A 56 19.57 -45.22 -2.69
CA GLN A 56 18.60 -45.13 -1.59
C GLN A 56 19.23 -44.93 -0.20
N ALA A 57 18.35 -44.63 0.78
CA ALA A 57 18.65 -44.27 2.16
C ALA A 57 19.14 -45.43 3.05
N VAL A 58 19.71 -45.07 4.20
CA VAL A 58 19.80 -45.92 5.41
C VAL A 58 19.33 -45.12 6.62
N SER A 59 18.46 -45.73 7.42
CA SER A 59 17.92 -45.18 8.67
C SER A 59 18.67 -45.74 9.90
N SER A 60 18.74 -44.96 10.99
CA SER A 60 18.49 -45.45 12.37
C SER A 60 18.52 -44.29 13.40
N PRO A 61 17.80 -44.41 14.54
CA PRO A 61 17.46 -43.27 15.41
C PRO A 61 18.26 -43.21 16.72
N GLN A 62 18.29 -42.03 17.37
CA GLN A 62 18.55 -41.90 18.81
C GLN A 62 17.67 -40.82 19.46
N HIS A 63 17.02 -41.17 20.57
CA HIS A 63 16.31 -40.25 21.45
C HIS A 63 17.27 -39.46 22.35
N ALA A 64 16.97 -38.18 22.61
CA ALA A 64 17.09 -37.60 23.95
C ALA A 64 16.27 -36.29 24.08
N ARG A 65 15.43 -36.19 25.11
CA ARG A 65 14.75 -34.94 25.49
C ARG A 65 15.74 -33.96 26.14
N LYS A 66 15.60 -32.65 25.86
CA LYS A 66 15.78 -31.57 26.85
C LYS A 66 15.09 -30.29 26.39
N GLY A 67 13.97 -29.96 27.02
CA GLY A 67 13.28 -28.69 26.79
C GLY A 67 14.01 -27.55 27.49
N ASN A 68 14.41 -26.53 26.73
CA ASN A 68 14.82 -25.23 27.27
C ASN A 68 13.70 -24.22 27.06
N LYS A 69 12.90 -23.95 28.10
CA LYS A 69 12.00 -22.80 28.12
C LYS A 69 12.85 -21.52 28.06
N LYS A 70 12.85 -20.82 26.92
CA LYS A 70 13.39 -19.46 26.82
C LYS A 70 12.28 -18.47 27.14
N SER A 71 12.57 -17.49 28.00
CA SER A 71 11.64 -16.42 28.34
C SER A 71 11.39 -15.52 27.12
N LEU A 72 10.12 -15.27 26.82
CA LEU A 72 9.73 -14.21 25.89
C LEU A 72 10.02 -12.86 26.56
N LYS A 73 10.75 -11.96 25.87
CA LYS A 73 10.86 -10.56 26.30
C LYS A 73 9.57 -9.83 25.93
N VAL A 74 8.62 -9.84 26.86
CA VAL A 74 7.42 -8.99 26.81
C VAL A 74 7.85 -7.52 27.01
N ALA A 75 7.22 -6.60 26.28
CA ALA A 75 7.45 -5.16 26.44
C ALA A 75 6.99 -4.67 27.83
N MET A 76 7.58 -3.57 28.31
CA MET A 76 7.42 -3.09 29.70
C MET A 76 5.98 -2.71 30.10
N GLU A 77 5.05 -2.52 29.15
CA GLU A 77 3.67 -2.10 29.44
C GLU A 77 2.85 -3.09 30.29
N ALA A 78 3.16 -4.39 30.23
CA ALA A 78 2.40 -5.40 30.98
C ALA A 78 2.45 -5.21 32.51
N MET A 79 3.50 -4.55 33.04
CA MET A 79 3.66 -4.34 34.49
C MET A 79 2.75 -3.23 35.05
N ILE A 80 2.19 -2.35 34.22
CA ILE A 80 1.34 -1.24 34.68
C ILE A 80 -0.13 -1.67 34.90
N ARG A 81 -0.54 -2.85 34.39
CA ARG A 81 -1.96 -3.25 34.31
C ARG A 81 -2.39 -4.48 35.13
N GLY A 82 -1.59 -4.92 36.11
CA GLY A 82 -2.08 -5.70 37.25
C GLY A 82 -2.96 -6.93 36.95
N PHE A 83 -2.61 -7.73 35.93
CA PHE A 83 -3.31 -8.97 35.62
C PHE A 83 -2.58 -10.20 36.18
N GLU A 84 -3.08 -10.74 37.29
CA GLU A 84 -2.84 -12.14 37.67
C GLU A 84 -3.98 -13.02 37.17
N LYS A 85 -3.65 -14.07 36.41
CA LYS A 85 -4.39 -15.35 36.52
C LYS A 85 -3.59 -16.53 35.97
N TYR A 86 -3.38 -17.53 36.82
CA TYR A 86 -3.01 -18.89 36.43
C TYR A 86 -4.24 -19.79 36.50
N MET A 87 -4.38 -20.73 35.55
CA MET A 87 -4.28 -22.18 35.82
C MET A 87 -4.56 -23.02 34.57
N GLU A 88 -3.84 -24.16 34.47
CA GLU A 88 -3.89 -25.17 33.41
C GLU A 88 -5.02 -26.19 33.65
N VAL A 89 -5.50 -26.86 32.58
CA VAL A 89 -6.06 -28.24 32.62
C VAL A 89 -5.80 -28.94 31.28
N ASP A 90 -5.12 -30.09 31.32
CA ASP A 90 -4.98 -31.10 30.26
C ASP A 90 -5.97 -32.28 30.51
N GLU A 91 -6.24 -33.27 29.66
CA GLU A 91 -5.63 -33.76 28.40
C GLU A 91 -6.71 -34.58 27.63
N HIS A 92 -6.48 -34.99 26.37
CA HIS A 92 -6.51 -36.41 25.90
C HIS A 92 -6.68 -36.58 24.37
N GLU A 93 -5.79 -37.37 23.78
CA GLU A 93 -5.90 -37.96 22.43
C GLU A 93 -6.35 -39.43 22.52
N GLY A 94 -6.77 -40.01 21.38
CA GLY A 94 -6.99 -41.45 21.22
C GLY A 94 -6.53 -41.91 19.84
N GLU A 95 -5.64 -42.90 19.80
CA GLU A 95 -5.11 -43.54 18.59
C GLU A 95 -5.93 -44.78 18.19
N GLU A 96 -5.93 -45.14 16.90
CA GLU A 96 -6.11 -46.54 16.46
C GLU A 96 -5.37 -46.80 15.13
N GLU A 97 -4.75 -47.98 14.99
CA GLU A 97 -3.78 -48.32 13.94
C GLU A 97 -4.33 -49.13 12.75
N ILE A 98 -3.99 -48.68 11.53
CA ILE A 98 -3.32 -49.41 10.41
C ILE A 98 -3.86 -50.79 9.95
N ILE A 99 -4.07 -50.94 8.62
CA ILE A 99 -3.44 -51.98 7.76
C ILE A 99 -3.52 -51.57 6.26
N PRO A 100 -2.48 -51.79 5.42
CA PRO A 100 -2.36 -51.12 4.11
C PRO A 100 -2.65 -52.04 2.90
N ASN A 101 -2.94 -51.41 1.75
CA ASN A 101 -2.59 -51.96 0.44
C ASN A 101 -2.39 -50.83 -0.61
N VAL A 102 -1.49 -51.07 -1.56
CA VAL A 102 -0.89 -50.03 -2.43
C VAL A 102 -1.50 -50.04 -3.84
N THR A 103 -2.13 -48.93 -4.25
CA THR A 103 -1.86 -48.19 -5.52
C THR A 103 -2.84 -47.03 -5.75
N ALA A 104 -2.33 -45.79 -5.78
CA ALA A 104 -2.76 -44.67 -6.65
C ALA A 104 -2.22 -43.33 -6.08
N TRP A 105 -1.43 -42.61 -6.86
CA TRP A 105 -0.86 -41.29 -6.51
C TRP A 105 -1.87 -40.14 -6.73
N HIS A 106 -3.09 -40.24 -6.18
CA HIS A 106 -4.07 -39.14 -6.24
C HIS A 106 -4.91 -39.07 -4.96
N ASN A 107 -4.43 -38.28 -3.99
CA ASN A 107 -5.20 -37.59 -2.95
C ASN A 107 -4.21 -36.90 -2.01
N VAL A 108 -4.29 -35.57 -1.85
CA VAL A 108 -3.55 -34.85 -0.79
C VAL A 108 -4.42 -34.85 0.47
N PRO A 109 -4.10 -35.63 1.50
CA PRO A 109 -4.96 -35.76 2.67
C PRO A 109 -4.51 -34.77 3.74
N HIS A 110 -5.05 -33.55 3.73
CA HIS A 110 -5.38 -32.76 4.94
C HIS A 110 -5.86 -31.33 4.57
N PRO A 111 -6.86 -30.77 5.29
CA PRO A 111 -7.26 -29.37 5.14
C PRO A 111 -6.13 -28.38 5.40
N TYR A 112 -5.19 -28.72 6.29
CA TYR A 112 -4.04 -27.88 6.66
C TYR A 112 -3.10 -27.58 5.48
N HIS A 113 -2.91 -28.55 4.58
CA HIS A 113 -2.10 -28.35 3.37
C HIS A 113 -2.83 -27.53 2.29
N ARG A 114 -4.17 -27.61 2.21
CA ARG A 114 -4.98 -26.69 1.40
C ARG A 114 -4.88 -25.25 1.92
N LEU A 115 -4.89 -25.07 3.24
CA LEU A 115 -4.69 -23.77 3.91
C LEU A 115 -3.29 -23.18 3.69
N MET A 116 -2.23 -23.99 3.73
CA MET A 116 -0.87 -23.51 3.38
C MET A 116 -0.73 -23.14 1.89
N TRP A 117 -1.45 -23.82 1.00
CA TRP A 117 -1.57 -23.42 -0.41
C TRP A 117 -2.36 -22.11 -0.56
N LEU A 118 -3.49 -21.98 0.14
CA LEU A 118 -4.26 -20.73 0.22
C LEU A 118 -3.41 -19.57 0.71
N ASN A 119 -2.66 -19.70 1.80
CA ASN A 119 -1.84 -18.60 2.31
C ASN A 119 -0.76 -18.12 1.33
N ARG A 120 -0.30 -18.99 0.40
CA ARG A 120 0.66 -18.62 -0.66
C ARG A 120 -0.02 -18.05 -1.90
N ILE A 121 -1.18 -18.56 -2.30
CA ILE A 121 -1.96 -18.03 -3.43
C ILE A 121 -2.70 -16.75 -3.04
N CYS A 122 -3.31 -16.64 -1.87
CA CYS A 122 -3.91 -15.40 -1.37
C CYS A 122 -2.87 -14.30 -1.16
N HIS A 123 -1.61 -14.62 -0.80
CA HIS A 123 -0.49 -13.67 -0.85
C HIS A 123 -0.21 -13.13 -2.25
N PHE A 124 -0.65 -13.83 -3.31
CA PHE A 124 -0.40 -13.51 -4.71
C PHE A 124 -1.67 -13.07 -5.48
N VAL A 125 -2.86 -13.23 -4.89
CA VAL A 125 -4.19 -12.90 -5.46
C VAL A 125 -4.85 -11.70 -4.75
N SER A 126 -4.39 -11.30 -3.56
CA SER A 126 -4.88 -10.11 -2.83
C SER A 126 -4.32 -8.78 -3.38
N THR A 127 -4.16 -8.69 -4.70
CA THR A 127 -3.07 -7.92 -5.33
C THR A 127 -3.48 -7.06 -6.53
N CYS A 128 -4.67 -7.27 -7.12
CA CYS A 128 -5.07 -6.67 -8.40
C CYS A 128 -6.22 -5.64 -8.24
N VAL A 129 -5.93 -4.33 -8.12
CA VAL A 129 -6.96 -3.25 -8.10
C VAL A 129 -6.59 -1.99 -8.90
N THR A 130 -5.35 -1.85 -9.40
CA THR A 130 -4.82 -0.55 -9.85
C THR A 130 -5.45 0.02 -11.14
N ALA A 131 -5.57 -0.77 -12.21
CA ALA A 131 -5.97 -0.27 -13.52
C ALA A 131 -7.42 0.26 -13.62
N ALA A 132 -8.33 -0.15 -12.73
CA ALA A 132 -9.71 0.34 -12.73
C ALA A 132 -9.84 1.72 -12.06
N CYS A 133 -9.03 2.01 -11.03
CA CYS A 133 -9.12 3.23 -10.24
C CYS A 133 -8.64 4.49 -10.97
N THR A 134 -7.90 4.37 -12.07
CA THR A 134 -7.26 5.51 -12.75
C THR A 134 -8.26 6.41 -13.49
N ARG A 135 -9.44 5.89 -13.82
CA ARG A 135 -10.53 6.63 -14.48
C ARG A 135 -11.60 7.17 -13.52
N GLU A 136 -11.48 6.89 -12.22
CA GLU A 136 -12.44 7.35 -11.20
C GLU A 136 -12.17 8.79 -10.77
N GLU A 137 -13.23 9.59 -10.65
CA GLU A 137 -13.14 11.01 -10.33
C GLU A 137 -12.51 11.26 -8.94
N ARG A 138 -11.54 12.16 -8.88
CA ARG A 138 -10.93 12.66 -7.63
C ARG A 138 -11.94 13.50 -6.83
N LEU A 139 -11.55 13.98 -5.65
CA LEU A 139 -12.49 14.51 -4.65
C LEU A 139 -13.26 15.79 -5.00
N ARG A 140 -13.08 16.42 -6.16
CA ARG A 140 -13.67 17.75 -6.45
C ARG A 140 -13.14 18.86 -5.55
N PHE A 141 -11.99 18.71 -4.90
CA PHE A 141 -11.43 19.77 -4.03
C PHE A 141 -10.90 20.96 -4.85
N TRP A 142 -10.37 20.73 -6.05
CA TRP A 142 -9.93 21.83 -6.91
C TRP A 142 -11.10 22.72 -7.35
N SER A 143 -12.24 22.13 -7.69
CA SER A 143 -13.46 22.83 -8.12
C SER A 143 -14.36 23.30 -6.97
N ASP A 144 -14.53 22.49 -5.93
CA ASP A 144 -15.36 22.71 -4.75
C ASP A 144 -14.64 22.28 -3.45
N PRO A 145 -13.68 23.09 -2.94
CA PRO A 145 -12.98 22.79 -1.71
C PRO A 145 -13.88 22.95 -0.47
N ASP A 146 -15.00 23.67 -0.57
CA ASP A 146 -15.85 24.03 0.56
C ASP A 146 -16.46 22.78 1.25
N ILE A 147 -16.59 21.65 0.52
CA ILE A 147 -17.00 20.35 1.11
C ILE A 147 -15.98 19.87 2.16
N GLU A 148 -14.71 19.76 1.79
CA GLU A 148 -13.67 19.23 2.68
C GLU A 148 -13.25 20.26 3.74
N LEU A 149 -13.22 21.54 3.39
CA LEU A 149 -12.89 22.62 4.34
C LEU A 149 -13.96 22.78 5.42
N LYS A 150 -15.24 22.56 5.08
CA LYS A 150 -16.31 22.51 6.07
C LYS A 150 -16.18 21.29 6.97
N LEU A 151 -15.95 20.09 6.41
CA LEU A 151 -15.72 18.88 7.21
C LEU A 151 -14.51 19.03 8.15
N ALA A 152 -13.41 19.62 7.67
CA ALA A 152 -12.27 19.94 8.51
C ALA A 152 -12.66 20.89 9.65
N LYS A 153 -13.28 22.04 9.35
CA LYS A 153 -13.75 22.98 10.38
C LYS A 153 -14.68 22.33 11.40
N ASP A 154 -15.61 21.49 10.97
CA ASP A 154 -16.60 20.85 11.84
C ASP A 154 -15.96 19.79 12.78
N THR A 155 -14.68 19.41 12.59
CA THR A 155 -13.89 18.69 13.61
C THR A 155 -13.30 19.59 14.70
N GLY A 156 -13.22 20.91 14.48
CA GLY A 156 -12.59 21.86 15.40
C GLY A 156 -11.08 22.04 15.23
N VAL A 157 -10.47 21.50 14.17
CA VAL A 157 -9.02 21.71 13.91
C VAL A 157 -8.71 23.18 13.61
N THR A 158 -7.47 23.58 13.90
CA THR A 158 -6.99 24.96 13.73
C THR A 158 -5.95 25.12 12.63
N VAL A 159 -5.42 24.01 12.09
CA VAL A 159 -4.46 24.01 10.97
C VAL A 159 -4.96 23.07 9.86
N PHE A 160 -4.96 23.54 8.62
CA PHE A 160 -5.21 22.71 7.44
C PHE A 160 -3.93 22.66 6.60
N ARG A 161 -3.38 21.46 6.42
CA ARG A 161 -2.22 21.21 5.56
C ARG A 161 -2.66 20.75 4.18
N MET A 162 -2.23 21.49 3.17
CA MET A 162 -2.41 21.15 1.76
C MET A 162 -1.09 21.35 0.99
N GLY A 163 -1.00 20.84 -0.23
CA GLY A 163 0.09 21.19 -1.14
C GLY A 163 -0.35 22.10 -2.29
N ILE A 164 0.61 22.48 -3.13
CA ILE A 164 0.38 23.04 -4.46
C ILE A 164 1.02 22.10 -5.49
N ASP A 165 0.35 21.89 -6.61
CA ASP A 165 0.86 21.06 -7.69
C ASP A 165 1.81 21.84 -8.62
N TRP A 166 3.04 21.35 -8.76
CA TRP A 166 4.04 21.96 -9.61
C TRP A 166 3.66 21.86 -11.10
N SER A 167 3.14 20.71 -11.54
CA SER A 167 2.68 20.49 -12.92
C SER A 167 1.54 21.46 -13.29
N ARG A 168 0.63 21.76 -12.35
CA ARG A 168 -0.48 22.69 -12.61
C ARG A 168 -0.01 24.14 -12.75
N ILE A 169 0.98 24.58 -11.96
CA ILE A 169 1.55 25.94 -12.04
C ILE A 169 2.49 26.07 -13.25
N MET A 170 3.31 25.07 -13.52
CA MET A 170 4.28 25.01 -14.62
C MET A 170 4.01 23.78 -15.50
N PRO A 171 2.98 23.80 -16.37
CA PRO A 171 2.61 22.65 -17.20
C PRO A 171 3.60 22.32 -18.32
N LYS A 172 4.62 23.16 -18.55
CA LYS A 172 5.64 22.98 -19.58
C LYS A 172 7.00 23.42 -19.06
N GLU A 173 8.07 22.84 -19.59
CA GLU A 173 9.42 23.30 -19.28
C GLU A 173 9.60 24.78 -19.70
N PRO A 174 10.21 25.66 -18.89
CA PRO A 174 10.34 27.09 -19.19
C PRO A 174 11.47 27.43 -20.18
N VAL A 175 11.66 26.61 -21.23
CA VAL A 175 12.73 26.77 -22.24
C VAL A 175 12.68 28.09 -23.02
N ASN A 176 11.47 28.63 -23.26
CA ASN A 176 11.26 29.91 -23.95
C ASN A 176 11.12 31.09 -22.96
N GLY A 177 11.32 30.85 -21.66
CA GLY A 177 11.18 31.84 -20.60
C GLY A 177 9.99 31.55 -19.67
N LEU A 178 10.19 31.85 -18.38
CA LEU A 178 9.27 31.45 -17.30
C LEU A 178 7.82 31.91 -17.53
N LYS A 179 7.59 33.14 -17.99
CA LYS A 179 6.24 33.72 -18.12
C LYS A 179 5.33 32.98 -19.09
N GLU A 180 5.87 32.34 -20.12
CA GLU A 180 5.08 31.60 -21.12
C GLU A 180 4.70 30.19 -20.66
N SER A 181 5.47 29.63 -19.72
CA SER A 181 5.25 28.29 -19.17
C SER A 181 4.48 28.30 -17.84
N VAL A 182 4.03 29.45 -17.34
CA VAL A 182 3.30 29.58 -16.06
C VAL A 182 1.79 29.75 -16.28
N ASN A 183 1.02 28.90 -15.60
CA ASN A 183 -0.43 28.99 -15.53
C ASN A 183 -0.88 29.92 -14.39
N TYR A 184 -0.86 31.23 -14.65
CA TYR A 184 -1.29 32.24 -13.67
C TYR A 184 -2.74 32.06 -13.18
N ALA A 185 -3.62 31.47 -13.99
CA ALA A 185 -5.00 31.19 -13.57
C ALA A 185 -5.07 30.07 -12.51
N ALA A 186 -4.17 29.08 -12.57
CA ALA A 186 -4.03 28.08 -11.51
C ALA A 186 -3.45 28.71 -10.23
N LEU A 187 -2.45 29.59 -10.36
CA LEU A 187 -1.84 30.28 -9.22
C LEU A 187 -2.87 31.12 -8.44
N GLU A 188 -3.67 31.91 -9.14
CA GLU A 188 -4.79 32.66 -8.55
C GLU A 188 -5.86 31.74 -7.94
N ARG A 189 -6.10 30.56 -8.52
CA ARG A 189 -7.03 29.58 -7.93
C ARG A 189 -6.48 28.97 -6.64
N TYR A 190 -5.20 28.64 -6.52
CA TYR A 190 -4.62 28.24 -5.23
C TYR A 190 -4.69 29.38 -4.21
N LYS A 191 -4.36 30.62 -4.61
CA LYS A 191 -4.50 31.80 -3.73
C LYS A 191 -5.94 31.96 -3.23
N TRP A 192 -6.94 31.68 -4.08
CA TRP A 192 -8.34 31.63 -3.68
C TRP A 192 -8.63 30.50 -2.69
N ILE A 193 -8.18 29.26 -2.95
CA ILE A 193 -8.39 28.10 -2.04
C ILE A 193 -7.75 28.36 -0.66
N ILE A 194 -6.53 28.91 -0.63
CA ILE A 194 -5.81 29.30 0.59
C ILE A 194 -6.61 30.36 1.37
N ASN A 195 -7.15 31.37 0.69
CA ASN A 195 -8.08 32.32 1.32
C ASN A 195 -9.36 31.66 1.84
N ARG A 196 -9.88 30.61 1.18
CA ARG A 196 -11.04 29.86 1.70
C ARG A 196 -10.70 29.14 3.01
N VAL A 197 -9.55 28.47 3.11
CA VAL A 197 -9.06 27.86 4.36
C VAL A 197 -9.07 28.90 5.50
N ARG A 198 -8.47 30.07 5.26
CA ARG A 198 -8.43 31.18 6.23
C ARG A 198 -9.84 31.69 6.58
N SER A 199 -10.76 31.74 5.61
CA SER A 199 -12.16 32.15 5.85
C SER A 199 -12.98 31.18 6.69
N TYR A 200 -12.58 29.90 6.76
CA TYR A 200 -13.15 28.93 7.70
C TYR A 200 -12.57 29.06 9.12
N GLY A 201 -11.51 29.86 9.32
CA GLY A 201 -10.85 30.12 10.60
C GLY A 201 -9.62 29.25 10.86
N MET A 202 -9.12 28.53 9.85
CA MET A 202 -7.95 27.66 9.96
C MET A 202 -6.68 28.36 9.46
N LYS A 203 -5.56 28.13 10.15
CA LYS A 203 -4.21 28.42 9.67
C LYS A 203 -3.84 27.49 8.50
N VAL A 204 -2.98 27.96 7.61
CA VAL A 204 -2.56 27.25 6.40
C VAL A 204 -1.14 26.71 6.58
N MET A 205 -0.98 25.41 6.37
CA MET A 205 0.32 24.75 6.24
C MET A 205 0.52 24.30 4.79
N LEU A 206 1.45 24.92 4.07
CA LEU A 206 1.57 24.75 2.62
C LEU A 206 2.79 23.90 2.25
N THR A 207 2.54 22.81 1.51
CA THR A 207 3.57 21.89 1.03
C THR A 207 3.96 22.22 -0.42
N LEU A 208 5.21 22.58 -0.67
CA LEU A 208 5.70 22.94 -2.02
C LEU A 208 5.91 21.72 -2.92
N PHE A 209 6.54 20.65 -2.40
CA PHE A 209 6.72 19.39 -3.13
C PHE A 209 6.11 18.22 -2.36
N HIS A 210 5.03 17.65 -2.90
CA HIS A 210 4.38 16.45 -2.37
C HIS A 210 4.30 15.38 -3.48
N HIS A 211 5.45 14.83 -3.87
CA HIS A 211 5.62 13.78 -4.88
C HIS A 211 5.11 14.09 -6.30
N SER A 212 4.64 15.32 -6.55
CA SER A 212 4.30 15.80 -7.89
C SER A 212 5.52 16.43 -8.55
N LEU A 213 6.25 15.60 -9.30
CA LEU A 213 7.25 16.05 -10.27
C LEU A 213 6.52 16.27 -11.61
N PRO A 214 6.65 17.44 -12.28
CA PRO A 214 6.05 17.65 -13.58
C PRO A 214 6.54 16.61 -14.61
N PRO A 215 5.67 16.11 -15.52
CA PRO A 215 6.07 15.12 -16.52
C PRO A 215 7.31 15.53 -17.32
N TRP A 216 7.34 16.78 -17.82
CA TRP A 216 8.48 17.34 -18.54
C TRP A 216 9.78 17.40 -17.72
N ALA A 217 9.69 17.38 -16.38
CA ALA A 217 10.85 17.29 -15.51
C ALA A 217 11.29 15.83 -15.32
N GLY A 218 10.34 14.88 -15.26
CA GLY A 218 10.61 13.44 -15.31
C GLY A 218 11.31 13.02 -16.60
N ASP A 219 10.87 13.54 -17.76
CA ASP A 219 11.38 13.19 -19.09
C ASP A 219 12.91 13.35 -19.25
N TYR A 220 13.51 14.37 -18.61
CA TYR A 220 14.98 14.56 -18.64
C TYR A 220 15.72 13.90 -17.46
N GLY A 221 15.01 13.27 -16.52
CA GLY A 221 15.57 12.60 -15.35
C GLY A 221 15.39 13.32 -14.00
N GLY A 222 14.66 14.44 -13.95
CA GLY A 222 14.20 15.06 -12.71
C GLY A 222 15.31 15.38 -11.71
N TRP A 223 15.08 15.02 -10.44
CA TRP A 223 16.01 15.29 -9.32
C TRP A 223 17.40 14.67 -9.47
N LYS A 224 17.64 13.81 -10.46
CA LYS A 224 18.99 13.34 -10.82
C LYS A 224 19.91 14.48 -11.29
N LEU A 225 19.35 15.59 -11.80
CA LEU A 225 20.09 16.72 -12.37
C LEU A 225 19.92 18.02 -11.55
N GLU A 226 21.01 18.78 -11.44
CA GLU A 226 21.06 20.11 -10.80
C GLU A 226 20.03 21.09 -11.38
N LYS A 227 19.75 20.99 -12.69
CA LYS A 227 18.77 21.83 -13.42
C LYS A 227 17.39 21.88 -12.74
N THR A 228 16.98 20.79 -12.10
CA THR A 228 15.70 20.67 -11.38
C THR A 228 15.63 21.58 -10.17
N VAL A 229 16.77 21.86 -9.52
CA VAL A 229 16.89 22.80 -8.41
C VAL A 229 16.46 24.20 -8.86
N ASP A 230 16.93 24.66 -10.02
CA ASP A 230 16.65 26.01 -10.50
C ASP A 230 15.19 26.16 -10.94
N TYR A 231 14.64 25.14 -11.62
CA TYR A 231 13.21 25.13 -11.94
C TYR A 231 12.30 25.02 -10.71
N PHE A 232 12.70 24.25 -9.68
CA PHE A 232 11.97 24.20 -8.42
C PHE A 232 12.02 25.54 -7.68
N MET A 233 13.15 26.25 -7.76
CA MET A 233 13.26 27.60 -7.21
C MET A 233 12.41 28.61 -7.97
N ASP A 234 12.31 28.52 -9.30
CA ASP A 234 11.39 29.38 -10.06
C ASP A 234 9.92 29.13 -9.71
N PHE A 235 9.52 27.87 -9.58
CA PHE A 235 8.20 27.49 -9.03
C PHE A 235 7.99 28.03 -7.61
N THR A 236 8.97 27.84 -6.73
CA THR A 236 8.93 28.29 -5.33
C THR A 236 8.73 29.80 -5.25
N ARG A 237 9.48 30.59 -6.03
CA ARG A 237 9.33 32.06 -6.07
C ARG A 237 7.92 32.44 -6.49
N LEU A 238 7.42 31.90 -7.60
CA LEU A 238 6.07 32.20 -8.11
C LEU A 238 4.98 31.93 -7.07
N VAL A 239 5.08 30.81 -6.34
CA VAL A 239 4.15 30.45 -5.27
C VAL A 239 4.30 31.40 -4.07
N VAL A 240 5.51 31.50 -3.53
CA VAL A 240 5.81 32.26 -2.30
C VAL A 240 5.45 33.73 -2.48
N ASP A 241 5.87 34.38 -3.57
CA ASP A 241 5.55 35.78 -3.89
C ASP A 241 4.04 36.06 -3.99
N SER A 242 3.26 35.02 -4.30
CA SER A 242 1.82 35.13 -4.50
C SER A 242 1.00 34.88 -3.24
N VAL A 243 1.49 34.10 -2.26
CA VAL A 243 0.68 33.65 -1.12
C VAL A 243 1.37 33.70 0.25
N SER A 244 2.61 34.22 0.36
CA SER A 244 3.36 34.26 1.62
C SER A 244 2.65 35.01 2.75
N ASP A 245 1.80 35.98 2.44
CA ASP A 245 0.96 36.72 3.39
C ASP A 245 -0.20 35.89 3.98
N LEU A 246 -0.46 34.70 3.44
CA LEU A 246 -1.60 33.85 3.79
C LEU A 246 -1.20 32.50 4.41
N VAL A 247 0.09 32.18 4.45
CA VAL A 247 0.64 30.88 4.88
C VAL A 247 1.32 31.01 6.24
N ASP A 248 0.89 30.19 7.20
CA ASP A 248 1.40 30.20 8.57
C ASP A 248 2.60 29.23 8.75
N TYR A 249 2.64 28.14 7.97
CA TYR A 249 3.69 27.12 8.01
C TYR A 249 4.08 26.66 6.60
N TRP A 250 5.37 26.48 6.33
CA TRP A 250 5.87 25.95 5.06
C TRP A 250 6.48 24.56 5.24
N ILE A 251 6.17 23.66 4.32
CA ILE A 251 6.86 22.38 4.14
C ILE A 251 7.45 22.38 2.73
N THR A 252 8.77 22.39 2.60
CA THR A 252 9.37 22.42 1.24
C THR A 252 9.23 21.08 0.53
N PHE A 253 9.45 19.98 1.26
CA PHE A 253 9.40 18.60 0.74
C PHE A 253 8.62 17.67 1.68
N ASN A 254 7.76 16.84 1.11
CA ASN A 254 7.19 15.64 1.72
C ASN A 254 8.02 14.41 1.35
N GLU A 255 8.33 13.58 2.35
CA GLU A 255 8.98 12.26 2.27
C GLU A 255 10.00 12.10 1.13
N PRO A 256 11.02 12.98 1.02
CA PRO A 256 11.87 13.02 -0.16
C PRO A 256 12.66 11.73 -0.39
N HIS A 257 13.04 11.02 0.67
CA HIS A 257 13.70 9.73 0.55
C HIS A 257 12.75 8.61 0.09
N VAL A 258 11.46 8.66 0.44
CA VAL A 258 10.44 7.74 -0.08
C VAL A 258 10.26 7.97 -1.57
N PHE A 259 10.16 9.23 -2.00
CA PHE A 259 10.15 9.60 -3.42
C PHE A 259 11.39 9.07 -4.15
N CYS A 260 12.60 9.37 -3.67
CA CYS A 260 13.82 8.94 -4.34
C CYS A 260 13.96 7.42 -4.41
N MET A 261 13.57 6.69 -3.35
CA MET A 261 13.55 5.22 -3.36
C MET A 261 12.55 4.68 -4.36
N LEU A 262 11.29 5.14 -4.32
CA LEU A 262 10.22 4.55 -5.11
C LEU A 262 10.26 4.97 -6.59
N THR A 263 10.79 6.15 -6.88
CA THR A 263 10.98 6.66 -8.24
C THR A 263 12.29 6.16 -8.84
N TYR A 264 13.44 6.51 -8.26
CA TYR A 264 14.75 6.29 -8.90
C TYR A 264 15.42 4.95 -8.56
N CYS A 265 15.04 4.27 -7.47
CA CYS A 265 15.64 2.97 -7.12
C CYS A 265 14.77 1.78 -7.57
N SER A 266 13.46 1.78 -7.27
CA SER A 266 12.56 0.67 -7.63
C SER A 266 11.74 0.88 -8.90
N GLY A 267 11.63 2.12 -9.41
CA GLY A 267 10.83 2.41 -10.61
C GLY A 267 9.34 2.16 -10.44
N THR A 268 8.84 2.13 -9.21
CA THR A 268 7.42 1.89 -8.87
C THR A 268 6.58 3.17 -8.87
N TRP A 269 7.21 4.34 -8.90
CA TRP A 269 6.60 5.67 -8.97
C TRP A 269 7.05 6.43 -10.24
N PRO A 270 6.31 7.46 -10.69
CA PRO A 270 6.53 8.12 -11.99
C PRO A 270 7.88 8.85 -12.13
N GLY A 271 8.43 8.86 -13.35
CA GLY A 271 9.56 9.73 -13.75
C GLY A 271 10.96 9.19 -13.42
N GLY A 272 11.08 7.92 -13.03
CA GLY A 272 12.36 7.29 -12.71
C GLY A 272 12.93 6.41 -13.83
N HIS A 273 12.13 5.45 -14.30
CA HIS A 273 12.46 4.40 -15.27
C HIS A 273 13.90 3.85 -15.17
N PRO A 274 14.37 3.42 -13.98
CA PRO A 274 15.76 3.02 -13.79
C PRO A 274 16.07 1.74 -14.58
N ASP A 275 17.24 1.69 -15.20
CA ASP A 275 17.76 0.45 -15.78
C ASP A 275 18.29 -0.50 -14.69
N MET A 276 18.62 -1.74 -15.07
CA MET A 276 19.09 -2.77 -14.12
C MET A 276 20.40 -2.39 -13.40
N LEU A 277 21.27 -1.60 -14.03
CA LEU A 277 22.52 -1.12 -13.42
C LEU A 277 22.26 0.07 -12.50
N GLU A 278 21.41 1.01 -12.91
CA GLU A 278 20.97 2.14 -12.08
C GLU A 278 20.30 1.62 -10.80
N ALA A 279 19.32 0.70 -10.91
CA ALA A 279 18.67 0.06 -9.77
C ALA A 279 19.65 -0.71 -8.85
N ALA A 280 20.56 -1.50 -9.43
CA ALA A 280 21.53 -2.29 -8.67
C ALA A 280 22.61 -1.43 -7.95
N THR A 281 22.85 -0.21 -8.41
CA THR A 281 23.85 0.71 -7.85
C THR A 281 23.25 1.90 -7.10
N ALA A 282 21.92 2.03 -7.08
CA ALA A 282 21.21 3.22 -6.65
C ALA A 282 21.56 3.71 -5.24
N THR A 283 21.77 2.78 -4.30
CA THR A 283 22.06 3.05 -2.89
C THR A 283 23.56 3.15 -2.55
N LEU A 284 24.45 3.01 -3.53
CA LEU A 284 25.88 3.26 -3.34
C LEU A 284 26.14 4.74 -3.02
N PRO A 285 27.29 5.10 -2.42
CA PRO A 285 27.61 6.50 -2.09
C PRO A 285 27.63 7.47 -3.28
N THR A 286 27.85 6.95 -4.50
CA THR A 286 27.79 7.70 -5.76
C THR A 286 26.57 7.33 -6.62
N GLY A 287 25.59 6.62 -6.03
CA GLY A 287 24.39 6.15 -6.70
C GLY A 287 23.30 7.23 -6.79
N VAL A 288 22.31 6.97 -7.64
CA VAL A 288 21.24 7.91 -7.97
C VAL A 288 20.45 8.41 -6.75
N PHE A 289 20.29 7.56 -5.72
CA PHE A 289 19.59 7.94 -4.49
C PHE A 289 20.28 9.12 -3.79
N GLN A 290 21.59 9.00 -3.57
CA GLN A 290 22.37 10.05 -2.89
C GLN A 290 22.45 11.32 -3.73
N GLN A 291 22.57 11.20 -5.05
CA GLN A 291 22.57 12.33 -5.97
C GLN A 291 21.24 13.10 -5.93
N ALA A 292 20.10 12.41 -6.00
CA ALA A 292 18.78 13.04 -5.96
C ALA A 292 18.48 13.66 -4.59
N MET A 293 18.83 12.97 -3.50
CA MET A 293 18.69 13.50 -2.14
C MET A 293 19.51 14.78 -1.91
N HIS A 294 20.73 14.84 -2.43
CA HIS A 294 21.57 16.04 -2.36
C HIS A 294 20.94 17.24 -3.08
N TRP A 295 20.44 17.06 -4.31
CA TRP A 295 19.79 18.16 -5.05
C TRP A 295 18.48 18.63 -4.39
N ILE A 296 17.73 17.72 -3.77
CA ILE A 296 16.57 18.06 -2.94
C ILE A 296 17.00 18.85 -1.69
N ALA A 297 18.08 18.46 -1.01
CA ALA A 297 18.62 19.20 0.13
C ALA A 297 19.07 20.61 -0.27
N VAL A 298 19.84 20.76 -1.35
CA VAL A 298 20.23 22.07 -1.91
C VAL A 298 19.00 22.93 -2.25
N SER A 299 17.95 22.32 -2.80
CA SER A 299 16.68 23.01 -3.10
C SER A 299 15.97 23.50 -1.85
N HIS A 300 15.92 22.69 -0.80
CA HIS A 300 15.38 23.09 0.50
C HIS A 300 16.16 24.26 1.09
N LEU A 301 17.50 24.19 1.08
CA LEU A 301 18.36 25.27 1.61
C LEU A 301 18.15 26.60 0.84
N LYS A 302 18.01 26.56 -0.49
CA LYS A 302 17.69 27.73 -1.32
C LYS A 302 16.27 28.27 -1.05
N ALA A 303 15.28 27.39 -0.86
CA ALA A 303 13.89 27.76 -0.60
C ALA A 303 13.70 28.39 0.79
N TYR A 304 14.38 27.84 1.80
CA TYR A 304 14.38 28.37 3.18
C TYR A 304 14.89 29.81 3.22
N ASP A 305 16.04 30.09 2.60
CA ASP A 305 16.61 31.44 2.53
C ASP A 305 15.62 32.42 1.89
N TYR A 306 15.05 32.05 0.74
CA TYR A 306 14.14 32.90 -0.02
C TYR A 306 12.87 33.29 0.75
N ILE A 307 12.24 32.32 1.42
CA ILE A 307 11.01 32.55 2.19
C ILE A 307 11.29 33.44 3.40
N HIS A 308 12.39 33.24 4.11
CA HIS A 308 12.79 34.09 5.25
C HIS A 308 13.21 35.50 4.81
N GLU A 309 13.89 35.65 3.67
CA GLU A 309 14.23 36.96 3.10
C GLU A 309 12.99 37.81 2.71
N LEU A 310 11.90 37.16 2.27
CA LEU A 310 10.66 37.85 1.91
C LEU A 310 9.79 38.22 3.14
N SER A 311 9.95 37.51 4.26
CA SER A 311 9.12 37.63 5.45
C SER A 311 9.40 38.95 6.20
N ASN A 312 8.52 39.95 5.99
CA ASN A 312 8.66 41.32 6.54
C ASN A 312 7.75 41.65 7.74
N SER A 313 6.86 40.74 8.16
CA SER A 313 5.87 41.02 9.23
C SER A 313 5.36 39.81 10.01
N SER A 314 5.35 38.63 9.39
CA SER A 314 5.12 37.34 10.04
C SER A 314 6.31 36.44 9.74
N ASN A 315 6.93 35.84 10.76
CA ASN A 315 7.92 34.77 10.58
C ASN A 315 7.16 33.44 10.42
N PRO A 316 6.92 32.91 9.21
CA PRO A 316 6.34 31.58 9.08
C PRO A 316 7.38 30.54 9.51
N LEU A 317 6.92 29.43 10.11
CA LEU A 317 7.84 28.32 10.41
C LEU A 317 8.06 27.50 9.15
N ILE A 318 9.32 27.23 8.78
CA ILE A 318 9.71 26.45 7.61
C ILE A 318 10.30 25.11 8.04
N GLY A 319 9.84 24.02 7.42
CA GLY A 319 10.34 22.68 7.69
C GLY A 319 10.23 21.73 6.50
N VAL A 320 10.36 20.45 6.81
CA VAL A 320 10.10 19.32 5.90
C VAL A 320 9.16 18.34 6.60
N ALA A 321 8.41 17.55 5.83
CA ALA A 321 7.66 16.42 6.34
C ALA A 321 8.44 15.14 5.98
N HIS A 322 9.01 14.49 6.98
CA HIS A 322 9.93 13.36 6.80
C HIS A 322 9.28 12.07 7.28
N HIS A 323 9.26 11.05 6.42
CA HIS A 323 8.77 9.72 6.76
C HIS A 323 9.67 9.09 7.84
N VAL A 324 9.05 8.54 8.87
CA VAL A 324 9.73 7.77 9.90
C VAL A 324 8.94 6.49 10.15
N SER A 325 9.63 5.36 10.13
CA SER A 325 9.05 4.04 10.33
C SER A 325 9.90 3.25 11.32
N PHE A 326 9.26 2.51 12.22
CA PHE A 326 9.98 1.65 13.15
C PHE A 326 10.40 0.34 12.45
N MET A 327 11.59 0.33 11.87
CA MET A 327 12.13 -0.86 11.20
C MET A 327 12.70 -1.86 12.21
N ARG A 328 12.22 -3.11 12.17
CA ARG A 328 12.75 -4.22 12.99
C ARG A 328 13.13 -5.43 12.13
N PRO A 329 14.15 -6.21 12.51
CA PRO A 329 14.56 -7.40 11.77
C PRO A 329 13.59 -8.56 12.01
N TYR A 330 13.32 -9.37 10.99
CA TYR A 330 12.54 -10.61 11.14
C TYR A 330 13.32 -11.67 11.93
N GLY A 331 14.61 -11.84 11.63
CA GLY A 331 15.54 -12.72 12.33
C GLY A 331 16.93 -12.11 12.51
N LEU A 332 17.83 -12.83 13.18
CA LEU A 332 19.18 -12.33 13.53
C LEU A 332 20.03 -11.97 12.30
N PHE A 333 19.77 -12.59 11.14
CA PHE A 333 20.49 -12.32 9.90
C PHE A 333 20.03 -11.02 9.22
N ASP A 334 18.87 -10.49 9.57
CA ASP A 334 18.28 -9.29 8.96
C ASP A 334 18.73 -7.98 9.65
N ILE A 335 19.48 -8.08 10.76
CA ILE A 335 19.97 -6.93 11.54
C ILE A 335 20.81 -5.98 10.67
N ALA A 336 21.66 -6.53 9.79
CA ALA A 336 22.49 -5.73 8.89
C ALA A 336 21.65 -4.97 7.85
N ALA A 337 20.58 -5.58 7.32
CA ALA A 337 19.67 -4.95 6.37
C ALA A 337 18.90 -3.78 7.03
N VAL A 338 18.40 -3.97 8.25
CA VAL A 338 17.76 -2.90 9.03
C VAL A 338 18.74 -1.78 9.35
N SER A 339 19.98 -2.11 9.73
CA SER A 339 21.02 -1.11 10.01
C SER A 339 21.36 -0.29 8.76
N LEU A 340 21.44 -0.93 7.58
CA LEU A 340 21.68 -0.25 6.31
C LEU A 340 20.49 0.64 5.93
N ALA A 341 19.26 0.12 5.95
CA ALA A 341 18.05 0.89 5.65
C ALA A 341 17.94 2.15 6.54
N ASN A 342 18.06 1.98 7.86
CA ASN A 342 18.04 3.10 8.82
C ASN A 342 19.17 4.12 8.59
N SER A 343 20.35 3.68 8.15
CA SER A 343 21.47 4.57 7.81
C SER A 343 21.25 5.40 6.55
N LEU A 344 20.30 5.03 5.70
CA LEU A 344 19.92 5.74 4.47
C LEU A 344 18.68 6.64 4.69
N SER A 345 17.67 6.15 5.41
CA SER A 345 16.36 6.83 5.51
C SER A 345 16.20 7.77 6.70
N LEU A 346 16.68 7.41 7.90
CA LEU A 346 16.26 8.09 9.13
C LEU A 346 16.85 9.51 9.28
N PHE A 347 18.17 9.64 9.23
CA PHE A 347 18.88 10.87 9.63
C PHE A 347 19.62 11.65 8.53
N PRO A 348 20.23 11.04 7.48
CA PRO A 348 21.15 11.78 6.59
C PRO A 348 20.58 13.07 6.00
N PHE A 349 19.34 13.01 5.51
CA PHE A 349 18.68 14.18 4.92
C PHE A 349 18.44 15.29 5.94
N ILE A 350 17.93 14.95 7.13
CA ILE A 350 17.67 15.91 8.20
C ILE A 350 18.98 16.49 8.74
N ASP A 351 20.05 15.69 8.81
CA ASP A 351 21.38 16.17 9.19
C ASP A 351 21.92 17.23 8.23
N GLU A 352 21.80 17.00 6.91
CA GLU A 352 22.25 17.93 5.86
C GLU A 352 21.53 19.28 5.93
N ILE A 353 20.22 19.28 6.20
CA ILE A 353 19.40 20.51 6.24
C ILE A 353 19.25 21.15 7.63
N SER A 354 19.66 20.45 8.71
CA SER A 354 19.36 20.79 10.12
C SER A 354 19.63 22.24 10.58
N LYS A 355 20.49 22.98 9.88
CA LYS A 355 20.83 24.39 10.18
C LYS A 355 19.89 25.43 9.57
N LYS A 356 18.98 25.02 8.68
CA LYS A 356 18.02 25.88 7.97
C LYS A 356 16.63 25.25 8.05
N LEU A 357 16.16 25.08 9.27
CA LEU A 357 14.91 24.39 9.57
C LEU A 357 14.35 24.98 10.88
N ASP A 358 13.08 25.37 10.90
CA ASP A 358 12.41 25.88 12.09
C ASP A 358 11.65 24.78 12.85
N PHE A 359 11.28 23.68 12.17
CA PHE A 359 10.66 22.50 12.78
C PHE A 359 10.89 21.24 11.94
N ILE A 360 10.95 20.07 12.59
CA ILE A 360 10.93 18.76 11.92
C ILE A 360 9.48 18.24 11.86
N GLY A 361 8.91 18.18 10.67
CA GLY A 361 7.67 17.45 10.42
C GLY A 361 7.94 15.94 10.38
N VAL A 362 7.20 15.17 11.18
CA VAL A 362 7.28 13.70 11.25
C VAL A 362 6.03 13.10 10.64
N ASN A 363 6.19 12.33 9.56
CA ASN A 363 5.15 11.47 9.01
C ASN A 363 5.37 10.06 9.58
N TYR A 364 4.46 9.58 10.42
CA TYR A 364 4.60 8.27 11.05
C TYR A 364 3.34 7.44 10.87
N TYR A 365 3.52 6.21 10.38
CA TYR A 365 2.42 5.28 10.12
C TYR A 365 2.48 4.00 10.95
N GLY A 366 3.68 3.55 11.36
CA GLY A 366 3.83 2.32 12.15
C GLY A 366 5.21 1.67 12.06
N GLN A 367 5.22 0.34 12.06
CA GLN A 367 6.42 -0.49 11.95
C GLN A 367 6.53 -1.23 10.61
N GLU A 368 7.77 -1.56 10.28
CA GLU A 368 8.15 -2.38 9.13
C GLU A 368 9.05 -3.53 9.60
N VAL A 369 8.82 -4.73 9.07
CA VAL A 369 9.65 -5.90 9.38
C VAL A 369 10.48 -6.28 8.16
N VAL A 370 11.80 -6.20 8.29
CA VAL A 370 12.74 -6.49 7.20
C VAL A 370 13.17 -7.95 7.23
N SER A 371 13.15 -8.61 6.08
CA SER A 371 13.68 -9.96 5.89
C SER A 371 14.43 -10.06 4.55
N GLY A 372 15.72 -10.39 4.61
CA GLY A 372 16.61 -10.34 3.45
C GLY A 372 16.66 -8.93 2.84
N ALA A 373 16.30 -8.82 1.56
CA ALA A 373 16.30 -7.58 0.80
C ALA A 373 14.94 -6.84 0.77
N GLY A 374 13.94 -7.27 1.55
CA GLY A 374 12.58 -6.72 1.44
C GLY A 374 11.76 -6.74 2.73
N LEU A 375 10.53 -6.23 2.62
CA LEU A 375 9.55 -6.18 3.72
C LEU A 375 8.76 -7.48 3.82
N LYS A 376 8.52 -7.92 5.06
CA LYS A 376 7.83 -9.16 5.39
C LYS A 376 6.65 -8.93 6.34
N LEU A 377 5.54 -9.62 6.09
CA LEU A 377 4.41 -9.67 7.01
C LEU A 377 4.65 -10.75 8.08
N VAL A 378 4.21 -10.48 9.32
CA VAL A 378 4.37 -11.35 10.49
C VAL A 378 2.98 -11.69 11.03
N GLU A 379 2.63 -12.97 11.10
CA GLU A 379 1.26 -13.45 11.38
C GLU A 379 0.66 -12.94 12.71
N ASN A 380 1.48 -12.52 13.67
CA ASN A 380 1.07 -12.03 14.99
C ASN A 380 1.05 -10.50 15.11
N ASP A 381 1.38 -9.76 14.05
CA ASP A 381 1.34 -8.30 14.02
C ASP A 381 0.00 -7.81 13.45
N GLU A 382 -0.53 -6.72 14.00
CA GLU A 382 -1.71 -6.03 13.45
C GLU A 382 -1.29 -5.15 12.26
N TYR A 383 -2.02 -5.19 11.15
CA TYR A 383 -1.70 -4.47 9.91
C TYR A 383 -2.83 -3.57 9.42
N SER A 384 -2.50 -2.39 8.88
CA SER A 384 -3.44 -1.62 8.05
C SER A 384 -3.88 -2.41 6.82
N GLU A 385 -4.93 -1.94 6.14
CA GLU A 385 -5.31 -2.51 4.83
C GLU A 385 -4.17 -2.37 3.81
N SER A 386 -3.38 -1.29 3.90
CA SER A 386 -2.16 -1.03 3.10
C SER A 386 -0.92 -1.83 3.56
N GLY A 387 -1.07 -2.81 4.44
CA GLY A 387 0.04 -3.67 4.87
C GLY A 387 1.10 -3.03 5.76
N ARG A 388 0.84 -1.85 6.35
CA ARG A 388 1.72 -1.19 7.33
C ARG A 388 1.42 -1.72 8.73
N GLY A 389 2.43 -2.15 9.48
CA GLY A 389 2.24 -2.73 10.82
C GLY A 389 1.89 -1.66 11.86
N VAL A 390 0.84 -1.87 12.66
CA VAL A 390 0.42 -0.93 13.70
C VAL A 390 1.37 -0.99 14.88
N TYR A 391 2.00 0.15 15.24
CA TYR A 391 2.95 0.19 16.35
C TYR A 391 3.10 1.59 16.99
N PRO A 392 2.20 2.00 17.90
CA PRO A 392 2.24 3.33 18.54
C PRO A 392 3.52 3.57 19.36
N ASP A 393 4.06 2.51 19.99
CA ASP A 393 5.35 2.50 20.68
C ASP A 393 6.51 3.04 19.84
N GLY A 394 6.48 2.81 18.52
CA GLY A 394 7.51 3.27 17.61
C GLY A 394 7.50 4.79 17.47
N LEU A 395 6.33 5.45 17.45
CA LEU A 395 6.25 6.91 17.39
C LEU A 395 6.93 7.56 18.60
N TYR A 396 6.62 7.08 19.80
CA TYR A 396 7.27 7.54 21.04
C TYR A 396 8.80 7.38 20.98
N ARG A 397 9.29 6.20 20.56
CA ARG A 397 10.73 5.92 20.45
C ARG A 397 11.42 6.78 19.40
N MET A 398 10.78 7.00 18.26
CA MET A 398 11.31 7.85 17.19
C MET A 398 11.36 9.32 17.62
N LEU A 399 10.33 9.84 18.27
CA LEU A 399 10.33 11.19 18.82
C LEU A 399 11.47 11.40 19.83
N LEU A 400 11.69 10.45 20.75
CA LEU A 400 12.85 10.50 21.67
C LEU A 400 14.19 10.43 20.95
N GLN A 401 14.33 9.56 19.94
CA GLN A 401 15.59 9.40 19.20
C GLN A 401 15.94 10.65 18.37
N PHE A 402 14.96 11.24 17.70
CA PHE A 402 15.12 12.50 16.97
C PHE A 402 15.37 13.66 17.93
N HIS A 403 14.63 13.76 19.03
CA HIS A 403 14.87 14.77 20.06
C HIS A 403 16.30 14.69 20.60
N GLU A 404 16.77 13.51 21.01
CA GLU A 404 18.12 13.35 21.58
C GLU A 404 19.23 13.72 20.58
N ARG A 405 18.99 13.50 19.27
CA ARG A 405 19.89 13.93 18.19
C ARG A 405 19.88 15.45 17.99
N TYR A 406 18.70 16.07 17.93
CA TYR A 406 18.54 17.48 17.50
C TYR A 406 18.29 18.48 18.64
N LYS A 407 18.23 18.05 19.91
CA LYS A 407 18.01 18.93 21.09
C LYS A 407 19.02 20.07 21.21
N HIS A 408 20.23 19.89 20.68
CA HIS A 408 21.26 20.94 20.68
C HIS A 408 20.92 22.14 19.78
N LEU A 409 19.91 22.00 18.92
CA LEU A 409 19.32 23.06 18.09
C LEU A 409 18.00 23.60 18.67
N ASN A 410 17.54 23.07 19.82
CA ASN A 410 16.19 23.31 20.38
C ASN A 410 15.05 23.04 19.38
N MET A 411 15.25 22.09 18.46
CA MET A 411 14.35 21.85 17.34
C MET A 411 12.97 21.33 17.79
N PRO A 412 11.86 22.00 17.45
CA PRO A 412 10.52 21.50 17.70
C PRO A 412 10.08 20.50 16.62
N PHE A 413 9.10 19.67 16.98
CA PHE A 413 8.48 18.67 16.10
C PHE A 413 7.02 19.01 15.81
N ILE A 414 6.55 18.60 14.63
CA ILE A 414 5.13 18.56 14.27
C ILE A 414 4.85 17.16 13.74
N ILE A 415 3.79 16.48 14.20
CA ILE A 415 3.35 15.24 13.53
C ILE A 415 2.61 15.68 12.26
N ALA A 416 3.32 15.67 11.14
CA ALA A 416 2.86 16.23 9.87
C ALA A 416 1.89 15.30 9.13
N GLU A 417 1.99 13.99 9.38
CA GLU A 417 1.02 12.95 9.02
C GLU A 417 1.04 11.82 10.07
N ASN A 418 -0.15 11.40 10.51
CA ASN A 418 -0.37 10.13 11.20
C ASN A 418 -1.79 9.64 10.90
N GLY A 419 -1.95 8.35 10.60
CA GLY A 419 -3.23 7.81 10.17
C GLY A 419 -3.14 6.34 9.73
N ILE A 420 -4.27 5.76 9.31
CA ILE A 420 -4.34 4.35 8.95
C ILE A 420 -5.42 4.03 7.92
N ALA A 421 -5.07 3.14 6.97
CA ALA A 421 -6.00 2.52 6.04
C ALA A 421 -6.85 1.46 6.76
N ASP A 422 -8.16 1.69 6.82
CA ASP A 422 -9.17 0.89 7.52
C ASP A 422 -10.59 1.31 7.09
N GLU A 423 -11.18 0.62 6.11
CA GLU A 423 -12.55 0.84 5.65
C GLU A 423 -13.57 0.64 6.80
N THR A 424 -13.30 -0.34 7.67
CA THR A 424 -14.19 -0.80 8.74
C THR A 424 -14.29 0.15 9.94
N ASP A 425 -13.32 1.07 10.09
CA ASP A 425 -13.16 1.98 11.22
C ASP A 425 -13.01 1.31 12.61
N LEU A 426 -12.62 0.03 12.62
CA LEU A 426 -12.42 -0.76 13.84
C LEU A 426 -11.04 -0.53 14.45
N ILE A 427 -9.98 -0.44 13.63
CA ILE A 427 -8.60 -0.22 14.11
C ILE A 427 -8.23 1.26 14.12
N ARG A 428 -8.83 2.13 13.29
CA ARG A 428 -8.54 3.58 13.25
C ARG A 428 -8.75 4.28 14.58
N ARG A 429 -9.78 3.90 15.34
CA ARG A 429 -10.11 4.53 16.62
C ARG A 429 -9.09 4.22 17.73
N PRO A 430 -8.75 2.95 18.04
CA PRO A 430 -7.65 2.67 18.96
C PRO A 430 -6.31 3.18 18.41
N TYR A 431 -6.04 3.08 17.10
CA TYR A 431 -4.84 3.64 16.47
C TYR A 431 -4.66 5.13 16.82
N LEU A 432 -5.67 5.96 16.55
CA LEU A 432 -5.66 7.40 16.83
C LEU A 432 -5.35 7.69 18.30
N LEU A 433 -6.04 7.00 19.22
CA LEU A 433 -5.88 7.24 20.66
C LEU A 433 -4.50 6.83 21.17
N GLU A 434 -3.96 5.67 20.76
CA GLU A 434 -2.63 5.25 21.22
C GLU A 434 -1.49 6.09 20.62
N HIS A 435 -1.59 6.55 19.36
CA HIS A 435 -0.56 7.42 18.78
C HIS A 435 -0.57 8.82 19.43
N LEU A 436 -1.74 9.38 19.76
CA LEU A 436 -1.83 10.61 20.55
C LEU A 436 -1.27 10.45 21.97
N LEU A 437 -1.48 9.28 22.60
CA LEU A 437 -0.87 8.96 23.90
C LEU A 437 0.66 8.81 23.79
N ALA A 438 1.17 8.25 22.69
CA ALA A 438 2.61 8.15 22.42
C ALA A 438 3.27 9.54 22.23
N VAL A 439 2.59 10.46 21.54
CA VAL A 439 3.01 11.88 21.43
C VAL A 439 3.01 12.54 22.81
N TYR A 440 1.93 12.40 23.58
CA TYR A 440 1.83 12.96 24.92
C TYR A 440 2.90 12.40 25.88
N ALA A 441 3.21 11.10 25.78
CA ALA A 441 4.31 10.48 26.53
C ALA A 441 5.67 11.11 26.18
N ALA A 442 5.96 11.32 24.89
CA ALA A 442 7.19 11.99 24.46
C ALA A 442 7.27 13.45 24.97
N MET A 443 6.14 14.17 24.97
CA MET A 443 6.08 15.53 25.52
C MET A 443 6.38 15.58 27.02
N ASN A 444 5.93 14.58 27.80
CA ASN A 444 6.26 14.49 29.24
C ASN A 444 7.75 14.22 29.50
N GLU A 445 8.46 13.56 28.57
CA GLU A 445 9.91 13.36 28.59
C GLU A 445 10.69 14.60 28.06
N GLY A 446 10.00 15.71 27.76
CA GLY A 446 10.61 16.97 27.32
C GLY A 446 10.73 17.17 25.81
N VAL A 447 10.15 16.28 24.99
CA VAL A 447 10.11 16.48 23.53
C VAL A 447 9.15 17.60 23.17
N SER A 448 9.67 18.69 22.57
CA SER A 448 8.85 19.79 22.08
C SER A 448 8.06 19.39 20.84
N VAL A 449 6.77 19.08 20.99
CA VAL A 449 5.84 18.82 19.88
C VAL A 449 4.79 19.92 19.82
N LEU A 450 4.72 20.65 18.70
CA LEU A 450 3.83 21.81 18.54
C LEU A 450 2.42 21.44 18.10
N GLY A 451 2.23 20.28 17.46
CA GLY A 451 0.92 19.85 17.00
C GLY A 451 0.90 18.53 16.26
N TYR A 452 -0.32 18.10 15.93
CA TYR A 452 -0.62 16.82 15.29
C TYR A 452 -1.62 16.98 14.15
N LEU A 453 -1.26 16.49 12.96
CA LEU A 453 -2.11 16.47 11.78
C LEU A 453 -2.50 15.04 11.40
N PHE A 454 -3.81 14.78 11.35
CA PHE A 454 -4.31 13.47 10.94
C PHE A 454 -4.30 13.31 9.41
N TRP A 455 -3.87 12.15 8.94
CA TRP A 455 -3.96 11.72 7.54
C TRP A 455 -5.08 10.68 7.37
N THR A 456 -6.23 11.01 6.79
CA THR A 456 -6.65 12.30 6.19
C THR A 456 -8.13 12.60 6.48
N ILE A 457 -8.67 13.71 5.98
CA ILE A 457 -10.08 14.07 6.16
C ILE A 457 -11.02 13.10 5.44
N SER A 458 -10.80 12.83 4.15
CA SER A 458 -11.69 12.03 3.29
C SER A 458 -10.91 11.00 2.47
N ASP A 459 -11.51 9.84 2.21
CA ASP A 459 -10.87 8.76 1.42
C ASP A 459 -10.38 9.24 0.05
N ASN A 460 -9.09 9.10 -0.20
CA ASN A 460 -8.39 9.69 -1.32
C ASN A 460 -7.72 8.63 -2.22
N TRP A 461 -6.97 9.09 -3.23
CA TRP A 461 -6.23 8.24 -4.15
C TRP A 461 -4.84 7.95 -3.58
N GLU A 462 -4.60 6.76 -3.05
CA GLU A 462 -3.35 6.38 -2.38
C GLU A 462 -2.30 5.89 -3.40
N TRP A 463 -1.82 6.81 -4.25
CA TRP A 463 -0.71 6.59 -5.17
C TRP A 463 -0.84 5.29 -6.00
N ALA A 464 0.17 4.42 -5.94
CA ALA A 464 0.21 3.13 -6.63
C ALA A 464 -0.82 2.10 -6.11
N ASP A 465 -1.40 2.27 -4.91
CA ASP A 465 -2.46 1.40 -4.37
C ASP A 465 -3.89 1.86 -4.79
N GLY A 466 -4.00 3.00 -5.48
CA GLY A 466 -5.26 3.50 -6.04
C GLY A 466 -6.28 3.89 -4.97
N TYR A 467 -7.57 3.63 -5.22
CA TYR A 467 -8.65 3.92 -4.25
C TYR A 467 -8.94 2.76 -3.28
N GLY A 468 -8.08 1.74 -3.23
CA GLY A 468 -8.24 0.59 -2.33
C GLY A 468 -8.15 0.99 -0.85
N PRO A 469 -6.95 1.33 -0.35
CA PRO A 469 -6.73 1.72 1.05
C PRO A 469 -7.61 2.90 1.48
N LYS A 470 -8.39 2.75 2.55
CA LYS A 470 -9.28 3.83 3.03
C LYS A 470 -8.63 4.59 4.18
N PHE A 471 -7.96 5.71 3.93
CA PHE A 471 -7.31 6.51 4.99
C PHE A 471 -8.20 7.55 5.69
N GLY A 472 -9.36 7.92 5.12
CA GLY A 472 -10.14 9.06 5.58
C GLY A 472 -10.83 8.87 6.93
N LEU A 473 -10.98 9.95 7.70
CA LEU A 473 -11.99 10.04 8.76
C LEU A 473 -13.43 10.01 8.17
N VAL A 474 -13.58 10.43 6.92
CA VAL A 474 -14.82 10.46 6.16
C VAL A 474 -14.70 9.51 4.97
N ALA A 475 -15.65 8.59 4.85
CA ALA A 475 -15.75 7.71 3.69
C ALA A 475 -16.28 8.48 2.48
N VAL A 476 -15.83 8.12 1.27
CA VAL A 476 -16.28 8.74 0.03
C VAL A 476 -17.02 7.71 -0.82
N ASP A 477 -18.34 7.87 -0.93
CA ASP A 477 -19.20 7.05 -1.78
C ASP A 477 -19.06 7.48 -3.24
N ARG A 478 -18.19 6.76 -3.95
CA ARG A 478 -17.86 6.99 -5.36
C ARG A 478 -18.99 6.60 -6.32
N ALA A 479 -19.88 5.70 -5.91
CA ALA A 479 -21.06 5.34 -6.69
C ALA A 479 -22.17 6.41 -6.61
N ASN A 480 -22.24 7.14 -5.48
CA ASN A 480 -23.25 8.15 -5.20
C ASN A 480 -22.69 9.59 -5.25
N ASN A 481 -22.15 9.98 -6.41
CA ASN A 481 -21.69 11.36 -6.69
C ASN A 481 -20.68 11.90 -5.65
N LEU A 482 -19.74 11.06 -5.19
CA LEU A 482 -18.72 11.39 -4.21
C LEU A 482 -19.31 11.87 -2.86
N ALA A 483 -20.39 11.24 -2.39
CA ALA A 483 -21.01 11.62 -1.12
C ALA A 483 -20.07 11.34 0.07
N ARG A 484 -19.99 12.29 1.00
CA ARG A 484 -19.13 12.21 2.19
C ARG A 484 -19.90 11.63 3.36
N ILE A 485 -19.38 10.53 3.93
CA ILE A 485 -20.01 9.78 5.02
C ILE A 485 -19.03 9.72 6.21
N PRO A 486 -19.19 10.57 7.23
CA PRO A 486 -18.31 10.57 8.40
C PRO A 486 -18.29 9.22 9.13
N ARG A 487 -17.09 8.69 9.40
CA ARG A 487 -16.91 7.44 10.17
C ARG A 487 -17.02 7.71 11.69
N PRO A 488 -17.22 6.69 12.54
CA PRO A 488 -17.16 6.84 14.00
C PRO A 488 -15.88 7.53 14.50
N SER A 489 -14.74 7.31 13.83
CA SER A 489 -13.46 7.99 14.07
C SER A 489 -13.48 9.50 13.83
N TYR A 490 -14.24 10.01 12.86
CA TYR A 490 -14.41 11.45 12.65
C TYR A 490 -14.99 12.12 13.90
N HIS A 491 -16.02 11.51 14.48
CA HIS A 491 -16.64 12.02 15.71
C HIS A 491 -15.74 11.87 16.93
N LEU A 492 -14.96 10.79 17.02
CA LEU A 492 -13.96 10.61 18.08
C LEU A 492 -12.83 11.65 17.97
N PHE A 493 -12.31 11.86 16.76
CA PHE A 493 -11.29 12.87 16.47
C PHE A 493 -11.80 14.26 16.84
N SER A 494 -12.99 14.65 16.36
CA SER A 494 -13.65 15.91 16.73
C SER A 494 -13.79 16.07 18.26
N LYS A 495 -14.20 15.01 18.98
CA LYS A 495 -14.28 15.03 20.46
C LYS A 495 -12.90 15.26 21.10
N VAL A 496 -11.85 14.61 20.64
CA VAL A 496 -10.49 14.75 21.18
C VAL A 496 -9.94 16.15 20.88
N VAL A 497 -10.09 16.65 19.65
CA VAL A 497 -9.66 17.98 19.22
C VAL A 497 -10.33 19.08 20.06
N ASN A 498 -11.66 19.06 20.18
CA ASN A 498 -12.40 20.09 20.92
C ASN A 498 -12.20 20.02 22.45
N SER A 499 -11.84 18.86 23.00
CA SER A 499 -11.61 18.70 24.45
C SER A 499 -10.13 18.81 24.86
N GLY A 500 -9.21 18.69 23.91
CA GLY A 500 -7.77 18.57 24.14
C GLY A 500 -7.37 17.31 24.92
N LYS A 501 -8.22 16.27 24.96
CA LYS A 501 -8.08 15.14 25.90
C LYS A 501 -8.45 13.80 25.27
N VAL A 502 -7.62 12.79 25.53
CA VAL A 502 -7.97 11.38 25.40
C VAL A 502 -8.52 10.89 26.74
N THR A 503 -9.77 10.43 26.78
CA THR A 503 -10.38 9.92 28.02
C THR A 503 -10.21 8.40 28.15
N ARG A 504 -10.22 7.91 29.40
CA ARG A 504 -10.18 6.47 29.67
C ARG A 504 -11.41 5.75 29.11
N GLU A 505 -12.59 6.38 29.19
CA GLU A 505 -13.85 5.84 28.66
C GLU A 505 -13.80 5.67 27.13
N ASP A 506 -13.32 6.68 26.40
CA ASP A 506 -13.18 6.61 24.94
C ASP A 506 -12.18 5.51 24.53
N ARG A 507 -11.06 5.40 25.26
CA ARG A 507 -10.04 4.37 25.04
C ARG A 507 -10.58 2.97 25.31
N GLU A 508 -11.23 2.75 26.46
CA GLU A 508 -11.85 1.46 26.81
C GLU A 508 -12.94 1.08 25.80
N LYS A 509 -13.78 2.03 25.37
CA LYS A 509 -14.80 1.79 24.33
C LYS A 509 -14.18 1.38 23.00
N ALA A 510 -13.17 2.11 22.51
CA ALA A 510 -12.51 1.81 21.24
C ALA A 510 -11.88 0.40 21.23
N TRP A 511 -11.19 0.02 22.33
CA TRP A 511 -10.60 -1.31 22.47
C TRP A 511 -11.65 -2.42 22.62
N ASN A 512 -12.71 -2.21 23.40
CA ASN A 512 -13.77 -3.21 23.57
C ASN A 512 -14.53 -3.49 22.25
N GLU A 513 -14.70 -2.47 21.39
CA GLU A 513 -15.31 -2.66 20.07
C GLU A 513 -14.40 -3.45 19.11
N LEU A 514 -13.08 -3.20 19.13
CA LEU A 514 -12.12 -3.97 18.35
C LEU A 514 -12.01 -5.43 18.84
N GLN A 515 -11.95 -5.64 20.16
CA GLN A 515 -11.91 -6.98 20.76
C GLN A 515 -13.16 -7.79 20.40
N ARG A 516 -14.36 -7.20 20.54
CA ARG A 516 -15.60 -7.86 20.12
C ARG A 516 -15.60 -8.19 18.62
N ALA A 517 -15.07 -7.31 17.76
CA ALA A 517 -14.96 -7.59 16.33
C ALA A 517 -13.99 -8.74 16.02
N ALA A 518 -12.90 -8.89 16.80
CA ALA A 518 -11.98 -10.01 16.70
C ALA A 518 -12.61 -11.33 17.20
N GLU A 519 -13.39 -11.31 18.29
CA GLU A 519 -14.19 -12.45 18.78
C GLU A 519 -15.24 -12.89 17.74
N GLU A 520 -15.89 -11.92 17.09
CA GLU A 520 -16.81 -12.11 15.96
C GLU A 520 -16.10 -12.53 14.65
N LYS A 521 -14.76 -12.61 14.64
CA LYS A 521 -13.90 -12.94 13.49
C LYS A 521 -14.18 -12.08 12.25
N LYS A 522 -14.46 -10.79 12.45
CA LYS A 522 -14.64 -9.83 11.35
C LYS A 522 -13.36 -9.69 10.56
N THR A 523 -13.48 -9.86 9.24
CA THR A 523 -12.40 -9.61 8.29
C THR A 523 -12.45 -8.16 7.79
N ARG A 524 -11.32 -7.67 7.29
CA ARG A 524 -11.19 -6.40 6.56
C ARG A 524 -10.39 -6.64 5.27
N PRO A 525 -10.53 -5.80 4.25
CA PRO A 525 -9.70 -5.88 3.05
C PRO A 525 -8.20 -5.79 3.34
N PHE A 526 -7.39 -6.30 2.41
CA PHE A 526 -5.94 -6.10 2.40
C PHE A 526 -5.52 -5.72 0.98
N TYR A 527 -5.12 -4.47 0.81
CA TYR A 527 -4.72 -3.87 -0.45
C TYR A 527 -3.20 -3.71 -0.47
N ARG A 528 -2.55 -4.37 -1.43
CA ARG A 528 -1.13 -4.15 -1.70
C ARG A 528 -0.92 -4.22 -3.20
N ALA A 529 -0.47 -3.13 -3.81
CA ALA A 529 -0.20 -3.07 -5.24
C ALA A 529 0.81 -4.15 -5.67
N VAL A 530 0.40 -5.00 -6.61
CA VAL A 530 1.30 -5.86 -7.39
C VAL A 530 0.83 -5.88 -8.84
N ASP A 531 1.78 -5.71 -9.75
CA ASP A 531 1.70 -5.83 -11.22
C ASP A 531 0.47 -5.20 -11.94
N LYS A 532 0.76 -4.00 -12.47
CA LYS A 532 0.03 -3.12 -13.38
C LYS A 532 -0.79 -3.74 -14.53
N ASN A 533 -0.57 -4.99 -14.93
CA ASN A 533 -1.17 -5.51 -16.16
C ASN A 533 -2.60 -6.09 -16.02
N GLY A 534 -3.16 -6.22 -14.81
CA GLY A 534 -4.56 -6.67 -14.61
C GLY A 534 -4.87 -8.10 -15.10
N LEU A 535 -3.84 -8.88 -15.43
CA LEU A 535 -3.93 -10.11 -16.22
C LEU A 535 -4.67 -11.28 -15.56
N MET A 536 -5.16 -11.17 -14.32
CA MET A 536 -5.59 -12.32 -13.52
C MET A 536 -6.75 -12.00 -12.57
N LEU A 537 -7.81 -12.81 -12.60
CA LEU A 537 -8.93 -12.76 -11.65
C LEU A 537 -9.26 -14.17 -11.14
N ALA A 538 -9.33 -14.38 -9.83
CA ALA A 538 -9.77 -15.65 -9.26
C ALA A 538 -10.96 -15.45 -8.32
N GLY A 539 -11.79 -16.48 -8.15
CA GLY A 539 -12.93 -16.40 -7.26
C GLY A 539 -13.93 -17.54 -7.41
N TYR A 540 -15.08 -17.36 -6.77
CA TYR A 540 -16.17 -18.33 -6.79
C TYR A 540 -17.37 -17.80 -7.57
N ILE A 541 -18.08 -18.72 -8.22
CA ILE A 541 -19.42 -18.52 -8.76
C ILE A 541 -20.33 -19.58 -8.14
N THR A 542 -21.40 -19.13 -7.47
CA THR A 542 -22.43 -20.03 -6.93
C THR A 542 -23.19 -20.68 -8.08
N VAL A 543 -23.26 -22.01 -8.06
CA VAL A 543 -23.96 -22.83 -9.07
C VAL A 543 -25.24 -23.45 -8.53
N ASN A 544 -25.37 -23.57 -7.21
CA ASN A 544 -26.61 -23.93 -6.52
C ASN A 544 -26.65 -23.36 -5.10
N GLU A 545 -27.49 -22.34 -4.87
CA GLU A 545 -27.62 -21.69 -3.56
C GLU A 545 -28.13 -22.65 -2.48
N LYS A 546 -29.13 -23.48 -2.81
CA LYS A 546 -29.81 -24.38 -1.85
C LYS A 546 -28.87 -25.42 -1.26
N HIS A 547 -27.95 -25.95 -2.07
CA HIS A 547 -26.95 -26.93 -1.64
C HIS A 547 -25.63 -26.28 -1.19
N GLY A 548 -25.49 -24.96 -1.38
CA GLY A 548 -24.24 -24.23 -1.14
C GLY A 548 -23.12 -24.65 -2.09
N ARG A 549 -23.44 -25.04 -3.34
CA ARG A 549 -22.45 -25.42 -4.36
C ARG A 549 -21.87 -24.17 -5.02
N ALA A 550 -20.55 -24.06 -5.08
CA ALA A 550 -19.84 -23.04 -5.83
C ALA A 550 -18.61 -23.62 -6.52
N LEU A 551 -18.42 -23.28 -7.79
CA LEU A 551 -17.19 -23.61 -8.52
C LEU A 551 -16.19 -22.46 -8.40
N PHE A 552 -14.93 -22.82 -8.19
CA PHE A 552 -13.80 -21.90 -8.20
C PHE A 552 -13.27 -21.76 -9.63
N TYR A 553 -12.86 -20.53 -9.98
CA TYR A 553 -12.22 -20.23 -11.25
C TYR A 553 -10.96 -19.41 -11.06
N TRP A 554 -10.04 -19.55 -12.01
CA TRP A 554 -8.94 -18.62 -12.22
C TRP A 554 -8.91 -18.22 -13.69
N PHE A 555 -9.19 -16.94 -13.92
CA PHE A 555 -9.23 -16.28 -15.21
C PHE A 555 -7.93 -15.52 -15.45
N PHE A 556 -7.47 -15.51 -16.70
CA PHE A 556 -6.30 -14.79 -17.16
C PHE A 556 -6.65 -14.00 -18.44
N GLU A 557 -6.44 -12.68 -18.44
CA GLU A 557 -6.60 -11.88 -19.67
C GLU A 557 -5.46 -12.15 -20.66
N ALA A 558 -5.75 -11.89 -21.94
CA ALA A 558 -4.73 -11.99 -22.98
C ALA A 558 -3.66 -10.90 -22.84
N GLN A 559 -2.39 -11.28 -23.04
CA GLN A 559 -1.21 -10.41 -22.88
C GLN A 559 -1.16 -9.27 -23.92
N SER A 560 -1.91 -9.38 -25.02
CA SER A 560 -2.05 -8.33 -26.02
C SER A 560 -3.49 -8.25 -26.51
N GLU A 561 -3.98 -7.01 -26.67
CA GLU A 561 -5.35 -6.69 -27.10
C GLU A 561 -6.46 -7.59 -26.49
N PRO A 562 -6.55 -7.76 -25.15
CA PRO A 562 -7.57 -8.64 -24.53
C PRO A 562 -9.01 -8.26 -24.89
N SER A 563 -9.23 -7.02 -25.37
CA SER A 563 -10.52 -6.56 -25.92
C SER A 563 -10.87 -7.10 -27.31
N ASN A 564 -9.91 -7.63 -28.07
CA ASN A 564 -10.11 -8.22 -29.40
C ASN A 564 -9.99 -9.75 -29.38
N LYS A 565 -9.29 -10.32 -28.38
CA LYS A 565 -9.07 -11.77 -28.26
C LYS A 565 -10.32 -12.54 -27.75
N PRO A 566 -10.46 -13.83 -28.09
CA PRO A 566 -11.57 -14.68 -27.65
C PRO A 566 -11.54 -14.99 -26.14
N LEU A 567 -12.62 -15.59 -25.63
CA LEU A 567 -12.67 -16.24 -24.31
C LEU A 567 -12.54 -17.75 -24.51
N LEU A 568 -11.62 -18.39 -23.79
CA LEU A 568 -11.41 -19.84 -23.80
C LEU A 568 -11.67 -20.40 -22.41
N LEU A 569 -12.69 -21.23 -22.26
CA LEU A 569 -12.89 -22.09 -21.08
C LEU A 569 -11.92 -23.27 -21.16
N TRP A 570 -11.19 -23.54 -20.07
CA TRP A 570 -10.34 -24.71 -19.91
C TRP A 570 -10.81 -25.61 -18.77
N LEU A 571 -10.92 -26.91 -19.06
CA LEU A 571 -11.24 -27.97 -18.13
C LEU A 571 -10.21 -29.11 -18.25
N ASN A 572 -9.61 -29.58 -17.15
CA ASN A 572 -8.82 -30.82 -17.15
C ASN A 572 -9.71 -32.02 -16.91
N GLY A 573 -9.59 -33.05 -17.75
CA GLY A 573 -10.24 -34.34 -17.54
C GLY A 573 -9.45 -35.26 -16.61
N GLY A 574 -10.14 -36.31 -16.16
CA GLY A 574 -9.59 -37.30 -15.24
C GLY A 574 -10.18 -37.16 -13.82
N PRO A 575 -10.49 -38.27 -13.13
CA PRO A 575 -11.20 -38.20 -11.84
C PRO A 575 -10.45 -37.39 -10.78
N GLY A 576 -10.93 -36.17 -10.51
CA GLY A 576 -10.34 -35.26 -9.53
C GLY A 576 -9.16 -34.42 -10.03
N CYS A 577 -8.90 -34.36 -11.34
CA CYS A 577 -7.84 -33.53 -11.92
C CYS A 577 -8.21 -32.04 -11.85
N SER A 578 -7.27 -31.22 -11.37
CA SER A 578 -7.47 -29.78 -11.17
C SER A 578 -7.06 -28.99 -12.42
N SER A 579 -8.01 -28.26 -13.02
CA SER A 579 -7.78 -27.36 -14.15
C SER A 579 -6.75 -26.26 -13.86
N ILE A 580 -6.66 -25.84 -12.61
CA ILE A 580 -5.64 -24.91 -12.13
C ILE A 580 -4.32 -25.66 -11.85
N GLY A 581 -4.38 -26.77 -11.12
CA GLY A 581 -3.20 -27.52 -10.69
C GLY A 581 -2.38 -28.12 -11.84
N PHE A 582 -3.04 -28.49 -12.94
CA PHE A 582 -2.40 -28.99 -14.17
C PHE A 582 -2.46 -27.96 -15.29
N GLY A 583 -3.65 -27.67 -15.83
CA GLY A 583 -3.82 -26.77 -16.98
C GLY A 583 -3.17 -25.39 -16.81
N ALA A 584 -3.49 -24.67 -15.74
CA ALA A 584 -2.92 -23.34 -15.51
C ALA A 584 -1.46 -23.39 -15.02
N ALA A 585 -1.15 -24.28 -14.07
CA ALA A 585 0.08 -24.25 -13.29
C ALA A 585 1.21 -25.17 -13.79
N VAL A 586 0.95 -26.04 -14.78
CA VAL A 586 1.94 -26.98 -15.35
C VAL A 586 1.96 -26.94 -16.89
N GLU A 587 0.84 -26.61 -17.54
CA GLU A 587 0.69 -26.74 -19.00
C GLU A 587 0.67 -25.39 -19.74
N ILE A 588 -0.48 -24.71 -19.77
CA ILE A 588 -0.76 -23.63 -20.74
C ILE A 588 -0.95 -22.23 -20.12
N GLY A 589 -1.10 -22.14 -18.79
CA GLY A 589 -1.21 -20.85 -18.09
C GLY A 589 0.11 -20.06 -18.05
N PRO A 590 0.06 -18.75 -17.73
CA PRO A 590 1.23 -17.87 -17.72
C PRO A 590 2.22 -18.12 -16.57
N LEU A 591 1.86 -18.91 -15.56
CA LEU A 591 2.66 -19.13 -14.35
C LEU A 591 2.81 -20.63 -14.07
N LEU A 592 3.99 -21.19 -14.36
CA LEU A 592 4.29 -22.61 -14.12
C LEU A 592 4.93 -22.81 -12.75
N VAL A 593 4.57 -23.90 -12.07
CA VAL A 593 5.25 -24.33 -10.83
C VAL A 593 6.63 -24.89 -11.18
N ASN A 594 7.67 -24.41 -10.48
CA ASN A 594 9.02 -24.91 -10.69
C ASN A 594 9.16 -26.38 -10.24
N LYS A 595 10.17 -27.09 -10.77
CA LYS A 595 10.39 -28.54 -10.53
C LYS A 595 10.53 -28.94 -9.06
N ASN A 596 10.75 -27.98 -8.16
CA ASN A 596 10.93 -28.20 -6.72
C ASN A 596 9.68 -27.85 -5.91
N GLY A 597 8.60 -27.35 -6.54
CA GLY A 597 7.37 -26.91 -5.86
C GLY A 597 7.53 -25.68 -4.97
N GLN A 598 8.63 -24.92 -5.13
CA GLN A 598 9.04 -23.85 -4.20
C GLN A 598 8.88 -22.43 -4.76
N GLY A 599 8.53 -22.29 -6.03
CA GLY A 599 8.31 -21.00 -6.68
C GLY A 599 7.68 -21.14 -8.06
N LEU A 600 7.31 -20.00 -8.65
CA LEU A 600 6.69 -19.91 -9.98
C LEU A 600 7.73 -19.46 -11.03
N LEU A 601 7.50 -19.85 -12.28
CA LEU A 601 8.25 -19.45 -13.46
C LEU A 601 7.27 -18.89 -14.49
N PHE A 602 7.65 -17.82 -15.20
CA PHE A 602 6.79 -17.27 -16.25
C PHE A 602 6.80 -18.18 -17.49
N ASN A 603 5.62 -18.47 -18.05
CA ASN A 603 5.48 -19.31 -19.23
C ASN A 603 5.57 -18.45 -20.50
N THR A 604 6.71 -18.52 -21.20
CA THR A 604 6.92 -17.83 -22.48
C THR A 604 6.11 -18.40 -23.65
N HIS A 605 5.40 -19.52 -23.46
CA HIS A 605 4.54 -20.17 -24.46
C HIS A 605 3.09 -20.30 -23.96
N SER A 606 2.67 -19.40 -23.07
CA SER A 606 1.34 -19.40 -22.48
C SER A 606 0.25 -19.07 -23.48
N TRP A 607 -0.89 -19.76 -23.38
CA TRP A 607 -2.01 -19.58 -24.30
C TRP A 607 -2.70 -18.22 -24.14
N ASN A 608 -2.44 -17.49 -23.05
CA ASN A 608 -2.92 -16.12 -22.91
C ASN A 608 -2.14 -15.12 -23.78
N GLN A 609 -1.23 -15.55 -24.65
CA GLN A 609 -0.80 -14.73 -25.80
C GLN A 609 -1.94 -14.57 -26.83
N GLU A 610 -2.84 -15.56 -26.95
CA GLU A 610 -3.84 -15.63 -28.01
C GLU A 610 -5.31 -15.67 -27.54
N ALA A 611 -5.58 -15.93 -26.25
CA ALA A 611 -6.93 -15.96 -25.72
C ALA A 611 -7.01 -15.43 -24.28
N ASN A 612 -8.19 -14.97 -23.87
CA ASN A 612 -8.48 -14.79 -22.45
C ASN A 612 -8.83 -16.19 -21.89
N LEU A 613 -8.02 -16.72 -20.96
CA LEU A 613 -8.16 -18.09 -20.45
C LEU A 613 -9.01 -18.13 -19.18
N LEU A 614 -9.98 -19.02 -19.10
CA LEU A 614 -10.83 -19.25 -17.93
C LEU A 614 -10.68 -20.69 -17.47
N PHE A 615 -9.85 -20.93 -16.45
CA PHE A 615 -9.71 -22.25 -15.82
C PHE A 615 -10.78 -22.43 -14.75
N VAL A 616 -11.48 -23.56 -14.76
CA VAL A 616 -12.56 -23.85 -13.80
C VAL A 616 -12.30 -25.18 -13.11
N GLU A 617 -12.33 -25.19 -11.78
CA GLU A 617 -12.27 -26.41 -10.98
C GLU A 617 -13.63 -27.10 -11.04
N SER A 618 -13.77 -28.13 -11.88
CA SER A 618 -15.01 -28.89 -12.05
C SER A 618 -14.72 -30.40 -11.98
N PRO A 619 -15.61 -31.22 -11.40
CA PRO A 619 -16.81 -30.85 -10.64
C PRO A 619 -16.52 -30.26 -9.24
N ILE A 620 -17.56 -29.97 -8.47
CA ILE A 620 -17.43 -29.68 -7.02
C ILE A 620 -16.63 -30.78 -6.29
N GLY A 621 -15.80 -30.38 -5.32
CA GLY A 621 -14.87 -31.27 -4.63
C GLY A 621 -13.48 -31.33 -5.28
N VAL A 622 -13.36 -30.95 -6.55
CA VAL A 622 -12.06 -30.77 -7.23
C VAL A 622 -11.42 -29.45 -6.81
N GLY A 623 -10.12 -29.51 -6.49
CA GLY A 623 -9.31 -28.38 -6.03
C GLY A 623 -9.95 -27.54 -4.92
N PHE A 624 -10.45 -26.37 -5.31
CA PHE A 624 -11.07 -25.37 -4.43
C PHE A 624 -12.60 -25.32 -4.51
N SER A 625 -13.23 -25.98 -5.49
CA SER A 625 -14.69 -25.99 -5.64
C SER A 625 -15.36 -26.79 -4.52
N TYR A 626 -16.47 -26.29 -3.98
CA TYR A 626 -17.06 -26.83 -2.76
C TYR A 626 -18.59 -26.95 -2.82
N THR A 627 -19.12 -27.73 -1.88
CA THR A 627 -20.54 -27.87 -1.55
C THR A 627 -20.69 -27.86 -0.03
N ASN A 628 -21.82 -27.35 0.47
CA ASN A 628 -22.19 -27.48 1.88
C ASN A 628 -23.01 -28.77 2.16
N THR A 629 -23.27 -29.58 1.13
CA THR A 629 -24.16 -30.76 1.20
C THR A 629 -23.37 -32.03 0.87
N SER A 630 -23.01 -32.81 1.90
CA SER A 630 -22.06 -33.94 1.77
C SER A 630 -22.48 -35.04 0.79
N SER A 631 -23.79 -35.23 0.54
CA SER A 631 -24.28 -36.23 -0.43
C SER A 631 -23.94 -35.88 -1.88
N ASP A 632 -23.75 -34.59 -2.19
CA ASP A 632 -23.42 -34.12 -3.53
C ASP A 632 -22.11 -34.75 -4.05
N LEU A 633 -21.14 -34.98 -3.16
CA LEU A 633 -19.85 -35.62 -3.47
C LEU A 633 -19.96 -37.11 -3.84
N THR A 634 -21.15 -37.71 -3.72
CA THR A 634 -21.43 -39.11 -4.07
C THR A 634 -22.29 -39.30 -5.32
N ILE A 635 -22.71 -38.20 -5.97
CA ILE A 635 -23.65 -38.20 -7.11
C ILE A 635 -23.10 -37.39 -8.31
N LEU A 636 -21.78 -37.41 -8.49
CA LEU A 636 -21.05 -36.69 -9.54
C LEU A 636 -21.20 -37.37 -10.91
N GLU A 637 -22.43 -37.42 -11.43
CA GLU A 637 -22.78 -37.95 -12.75
C GLU A 637 -22.82 -36.83 -13.82
N ASP A 638 -22.66 -37.18 -15.10
CA ASP A 638 -22.53 -36.24 -16.23
C ASP A 638 -23.57 -35.09 -16.21
N HIS A 639 -24.84 -35.39 -15.94
CA HIS A 639 -25.91 -34.39 -15.88
C HIS A 639 -25.69 -33.37 -14.74
N PHE A 640 -25.22 -33.83 -13.59
CA PHE A 640 -24.96 -32.99 -12.42
C PHE A 640 -23.78 -32.04 -12.69
N VAL A 641 -22.71 -32.53 -13.31
CA VAL A 641 -21.53 -31.73 -13.68
C VAL A 641 -21.84 -30.75 -14.80
N ALA A 642 -22.64 -31.16 -15.79
CA ALA A 642 -23.10 -30.30 -16.87
C ALA A 642 -24.02 -29.16 -16.37
N GLU A 643 -24.94 -29.44 -15.45
CA GLU A 643 -25.79 -28.41 -14.83
C GLU A 643 -24.96 -27.36 -14.07
N ASP A 644 -24.02 -27.79 -13.23
CA ASP A 644 -23.17 -26.86 -12.48
C ASP A 644 -22.24 -26.06 -13.39
N THR A 645 -21.67 -26.68 -14.43
CA THR A 645 -20.80 -25.99 -15.39
C THR A 645 -21.60 -24.98 -16.25
N TYR A 646 -22.84 -25.31 -16.62
CA TYR A 646 -23.76 -24.38 -17.29
C TYR A 646 -24.12 -23.19 -16.40
N ASN A 647 -24.54 -23.46 -15.16
CA ASN A 647 -24.89 -22.40 -14.19
C ASN A 647 -23.67 -21.52 -13.88
N PHE A 648 -22.47 -22.11 -13.79
CA PHE A 648 -21.22 -21.38 -13.68
C PHE A 648 -21.04 -20.40 -14.84
N LEU A 649 -21.11 -20.87 -16.09
CA LEU A 649 -20.89 -20.02 -17.27
C LEU A 649 -21.92 -18.89 -17.37
N VAL A 650 -23.20 -19.19 -17.12
CA VAL A 650 -24.27 -18.18 -17.14
C VAL A 650 -24.02 -17.11 -16.07
N ASN A 651 -23.72 -17.50 -14.85
CA ASN A 651 -23.52 -16.57 -13.73
C ASN A 651 -22.17 -15.81 -13.85
N TRP A 652 -21.12 -16.45 -14.36
CA TRP A 652 -19.84 -15.81 -14.66
C TRP A 652 -19.98 -14.76 -15.75
N LEU A 653 -20.67 -15.06 -16.85
CA LEU A 653 -20.95 -14.09 -17.92
C LEU A 653 -21.88 -12.97 -17.47
N GLN A 654 -22.80 -13.21 -16.51
CA GLN A 654 -23.56 -12.13 -15.88
C GLN A 654 -22.65 -11.17 -15.08
N ARG A 655 -21.67 -11.72 -14.36
CA ARG A 655 -20.68 -10.95 -13.58
C ARG A 655 -19.66 -10.20 -14.46
N PHE A 656 -19.28 -10.78 -15.60
CA PHE A 656 -18.32 -10.22 -16.55
C PHE A 656 -18.94 -10.03 -17.94
N PRO A 657 -19.88 -9.07 -18.09
CA PRO A 657 -20.69 -8.91 -19.31
C PRO A 657 -19.87 -8.55 -20.56
N GLN A 658 -18.65 -8.02 -20.41
CA GLN A 658 -17.76 -7.67 -21.51
C GLN A 658 -17.31 -8.87 -22.37
N PHE A 659 -17.41 -10.09 -21.83
CA PHE A 659 -17.08 -11.31 -22.57
C PHE A 659 -18.27 -11.94 -23.30
N LYS A 660 -19.52 -11.48 -23.06
CA LYS A 660 -20.74 -12.04 -23.70
C LYS A 660 -20.75 -11.93 -25.23
N SER A 661 -20.03 -10.96 -25.79
CA SER A 661 -19.97 -10.70 -27.23
C SER A 661 -18.67 -11.17 -27.87
N ARG A 662 -17.90 -12.04 -27.19
CA ARG A 662 -16.65 -12.59 -27.71
C ARG A 662 -16.86 -13.96 -28.30
N ASP A 663 -16.00 -14.33 -29.25
CA ASP A 663 -15.87 -15.71 -29.67
C ASP A 663 -15.49 -16.56 -28.45
N PHE A 664 -16.27 -17.61 -28.21
CA PHE A 664 -16.16 -18.46 -27.04
C PHE A 664 -15.75 -19.87 -27.45
N PHE A 665 -14.64 -20.35 -26.90
CA PHE A 665 -14.10 -21.68 -27.12
C PHE A 665 -14.15 -22.48 -25.82
N ILE A 666 -14.44 -23.76 -25.94
CA ILE A 666 -14.24 -24.73 -24.86
C ILE A 666 -13.10 -25.65 -25.30
N ALA A 667 -12.07 -25.74 -24.47
CA ALA A 667 -10.94 -26.64 -24.64
C ALA A 667 -10.66 -27.38 -23.32
N GLY A 668 -9.86 -28.42 -23.40
CA GLY A 668 -9.48 -29.18 -22.22
C GLY A 668 -8.50 -30.29 -22.55
N GLU A 669 -7.98 -30.89 -21.50
CA GLU A 669 -7.06 -32.02 -21.55
C GLU A 669 -7.81 -33.32 -21.20
N SER A 670 -7.37 -34.45 -21.76
CA SER A 670 -8.04 -35.75 -21.62
C SER A 670 -9.52 -35.68 -22.04
N TYR A 671 -10.45 -36.10 -21.19
CA TYR A 671 -11.90 -36.02 -21.41
C TYR A 671 -12.49 -34.60 -21.24
N ALA A 672 -11.66 -33.59 -20.93
CA ALA A 672 -12.04 -32.18 -20.77
C ALA A 672 -13.08 -31.90 -19.66
N GLY A 673 -12.96 -32.61 -18.54
CA GLY A 673 -13.85 -32.55 -17.36
C GLY A 673 -14.66 -33.83 -17.21
#